data_AF-A0A6A3JKP9-F1
#
_entry.id   AF-A0A6A3JKP9-F1
#
_cell.length_a   1.000
_cell.length_b   1.000
_cell.length_c   1.000
_cell.angle_alpha   90.00
_cell.angle_beta   90.00
_cell.angle_gamma   90.00
#
_symmetry.space_group_name_H-M   'P 1'
#
loop_
_entity.id
_entity.type
_entity.pdbx_description
1 polymer ?
#
loop_
_entity_poly.entity_id
_entity_poly.type
_entity_poly.pdbx_seq_one_letter_code
_entity_poly.pdbx_strand_id
1 'polypeptide(L)'
;MQEQYKAAVVLQTKFRKWKNKRFTIVFLANRRLLRKTRAARKIQKCVRDFLAWRRFLHLLSLKESMDKVVFVQAHSRGNRARREVRTWRFRANLAARRIQRCYHPHYVVRMKIRNYFAREIQRVYRGYCGRRRYQQLVYERKLKCAGKIWRWYRRCLNHREFQARSRWLVEKIHSIQGQWRKYKRRMNLTKYLAFYRDAAIKIQSVWRRKLAMWHVSAMRIEMNAAALTIQRVYRGLLARKRVAFYRTLANNTAIVIQSQWRRYCARRKYLYQRGLIIYMQRMVRYARIVTRMRGIVRQAVAKHRNEAALDIQRCYRGMLGRKRALLFRKIRTAKYARKGQNATQALLRRQFIHKGAVLCIQQWIRGVLARRKALKIRRWRRFLAAQRIQQYMKEWIRKLRLSRKREAKTHAAGDIQRVFRGHRGRVYFKAERHRQRCLQSAQLIQRMYGGRLGRKRFVQIFTAKTSAASVLQRVYRTRQARKIYEISRAVAALKAKEQYDKSLLGRLEARRNPMDELYRRAKLPQEMEILTKLKDNWESHRTMEERAVRKLKRECTAVWANADEIIGNQYGVRRKLYGVTENVYATHRELEQRKKLHVTLDEELAGLKNQVRAFKRAMREAVQSRRMLEGPEVFDLLKEHGLFLEPEPPSNQRDN
;
A
#
# COMPACT_ATOMS: atom_id res chain seq x y z
N MET A 1 -62.52 -60.50 13.62
CA MET A 1 -63.24 -59.28 14.05
C MET A 1 -64.44 -58.91 13.17
N GLN A 2 -64.28 -58.29 11.98
CA GLN A 2 -65.46 -57.81 11.21
C GLN A 2 -66.43 -58.93 10.78
N GLU A 3 -65.95 -60.12 10.44
CA GLU A 3 -66.82 -61.24 10.03
C GLU A 3 -67.57 -61.88 11.22
N GLN A 4 -66.90 -62.06 12.35
CA GLN A 4 -67.53 -62.53 13.61
C GLN A 4 -68.66 -61.58 14.05
N TYR A 5 -68.47 -60.26 13.89
CA TYR A 5 -69.53 -59.29 14.16
C TYR A 5 -70.73 -59.44 13.22
N LYS A 6 -70.50 -59.65 11.92
CA LYS A 6 -71.58 -59.93 10.93
C LYS A 6 -72.35 -61.21 11.29
N ALA A 7 -71.65 -62.29 11.66
CA ALA A 7 -72.29 -63.54 12.07
C ALA A 7 -73.18 -63.38 13.33
N ALA A 8 -72.70 -62.66 14.33
CA ALA A 8 -73.46 -62.37 15.55
C ALA A 8 -74.76 -61.58 15.27
N VAL A 9 -74.72 -60.58 14.38
CA VAL A 9 -75.90 -59.80 13.96
C VAL A 9 -76.94 -60.67 13.24
N VAL A 10 -76.51 -61.60 12.38
CA VAL A 10 -77.41 -62.54 11.68
C VAL A 10 -78.10 -63.49 12.68
N LEU A 11 -77.37 -64.00 13.67
CA LEU A 11 -77.94 -64.83 14.73
C LEU A 11 -78.99 -64.08 15.56
N GLN A 12 -78.70 -62.84 15.98
CA GLN A 12 -79.65 -62.02 16.74
C GLN A 12 -80.93 -61.71 15.94
N THR A 13 -80.84 -61.45 14.64
CA THR A 13 -82.02 -61.23 13.79
C THR A 13 -82.85 -62.50 13.59
N LYS A 14 -82.23 -63.68 13.41
CA LYS A 14 -82.96 -64.96 13.37
C LYS A 14 -83.66 -65.27 14.69
N PHE A 15 -83.01 -65.06 15.84
CA PHE A 15 -83.59 -65.28 17.17
C PHE A 15 -84.79 -64.36 17.44
N ARG A 16 -84.71 -63.07 17.08
CA ARG A 16 -85.85 -62.13 17.20
C ARG A 16 -87.04 -62.55 16.33
N LYS A 17 -86.82 -63.02 15.09
CA LYS A 17 -87.89 -63.54 14.22
C LYS A 17 -88.57 -64.78 14.83
N TRP A 18 -87.80 -65.72 15.40
CA TRP A 18 -88.35 -66.89 16.08
C TRP A 18 -89.19 -66.53 17.31
N LYS A 19 -88.67 -65.65 18.19
CA LYS A 19 -89.38 -65.19 19.40
C LYS A 19 -90.73 -64.54 19.06
N ASN A 20 -90.77 -63.70 18.02
CA ASN A 20 -92.01 -63.09 17.55
C ASN A 20 -93.00 -64.14 16.99
N LYS A 21 -92.53 -65.12 16.20
CA LYS A 21 -93.40 -66.19 15.68
C LYS A 21 -94.04 -67.01 16.81
N ARG A 22 -93.27 -67.35 17.86
CA ARG A 22 -93.77 -68.08 19.04
C ARG A 22 -94.81 -67.27 19.83
N PHE A 23 -94.58 -65.96 20.02
CA PHE A 23 -95.56 -65.08 20.67
C PHE A 23 -96.90 -65.04 19.91
N THR A 24 -96.87 -64.88 18.59
CA THR A 24 -98.10 -64.81 17.77
C THR A 24 -98.92 -66.10 17.85
N ILE A 25 -98.28 -67.27 17.86
CA ILE A 25 -98.96 -68.57 17.99
C ILE A 25 -99.69 -68.68 19.34
N VAL A 26 -99.00 -68.36 20.45
CA VAL A 26 -99.59 -68.40 21.80
C VAL A 26 -100.75 -67.40 21.94
N PHE A 27 -100.59 -66.18 21.42
CA PHE A 27 -101.63 -65.16 21.42
C PHE A 27 -102.91 -65.61 20.69
N LEU A 28 -102.76 -66.23 19.50
CA LEU A 28 -103.89 -66.73 18.72
C LEU A 28 -104.59 -67.92 19.41
N ALA A 29 -103.85 -68.83 20.03
CA ALA A 29 -104.41 -69.94 20.81
C ALA A 29 -105.27 -69.43 21.97
N ASN A 30 -104.73 -68.52 22.80
CA ASN A 30 -105.45 -67.92 23.93
C ASN A 30 -106.71 -67.15 23.48
N ARG A 31 -106.62 -66.41 22.35
CA ARG A 31 -107.77 -65.70 21.77
C ARG A 31 -108.87 -66.66 21.29
N ARG A 32 -108.53 -67.86 20.81
CA ARG A 32 -109.49 -68.91 20.40
C ARG A 32 -110.17 -69.55 21.61
N LEU A 33 -109.42 -69.85 22.67
CA LEU A 33 -109.95 -70.38 23.95
C LEU A 33 -110.96 -69.42 24.59
N LEU A 34 -110.62 -68.11 24.62
CA LEU A 34 -111.43 -67.06 25.22
C LEU A 34 -112.73 -66.77 24.43
N ARG A 35 -112.74 -67.05 23.12
CA ARG A 35 -113.97 -67.05 22.31
C ARG A 35 -114.89 -68.23 22.65
N LYS A 36 -114.35 -69.46 22.78
CA LYS A 36 -115.13 -70.65 23.14
C LYS A 36 -115.82 -70.50 24.51
N THR A 37 -115.10 -70.04 25.53
CA THR A 37 -115.67 -69.82 26.88
C THR A 37 -116.74 -68.72 26.91
N ARG A 38 -116.59 -67.63 26.12
CA ARG A 38 -117.64 -66.61 25.99
C ARG A 38 -118.90 -67.14 25.30
N ALA A 39 -118.76 -67.99 24.27
CA ALA A 39 -119.90 -68.63 23.62
C ALA A 39 -120.67 -69.55 24.59
N ALA A 40 -119.96 -70.42 25.32
CA ALA A 40 -120.56 -71.31 26.30
C ALA A 40 -121.38 -70.55 27.37
N ARG A 41 -120.84 -69.48 27.95
CA ARG A 41 -121.57 -68.62 28.91
C ARG A 41 -122.82 -67.97 28.31
N LYS A 42 -122.80 -67.62 27.02
CA LYS A 42 -123.96 -67.02 26.33
C LYS A 42 -125.08 -68.05 26.16
N ILE A 43 -124.75 -69.29 25.77
CA ILE A 43 -125.71 -70.41 25.66
C ILE A 43 -126.31 -70.73 27.04
N GLN A 44 -125.47 -70.89 28.07
CA GLN A 44 -125.92 -71.14 29.44
C GLN A 44 -126.88 -70.05 29.97
N LYS A 45 -126.65 -68.78 29.61
CA LYS A 45 -127.57 -67.71 29.99
C LYS A 45 -128.93 -67.86 29.30
N CYS A 46 -128.97 -68.07 27.98
CA CYS A 46 -130.22 -68.22 27.23
C CYS A 46 -131.09 -69.38 27.76
N VAL A 47 -130.49 -70.50 28.16
CA VAL A 47 -131.22 -71.63 28.76
C VAL A 47 -131.86 -71.26 30.11
N ARG A 48 -131.14 -70.52 30.98
CA ARG A 48 -131.70 -70.05 32.26
C ARG A 48 -132.83 -69.04 32.06
N ASP A 49 -132.64 -68.09 31.15
CA ASP A 49 -133.64 -67.06 30.83
C ASP A 49 -134.93 -67.73 30.28
N PHE A 50 -134.81 -68.76 29.42
CA PHE A 50 -135.95 -69.55 28.92
C PHE A 50 -136.70 -70.32 30.02
N LEU A 51 -135.98 -71.00 30.93
CA LEU A 51 -136.60 -71.73 32.05
C LEU A 51 -137.32 -70.79 33.03
N ALA A 52 -136.76 -69.60 33.28
CA ALA A 52 -137.41 -68.57 34.08
C ALA A 52 -138.69 -68.04 33.41
N TRP A 53 -138.67 -67.83 32.08
CA TRP A 53 -139.84 -67.38 31.33
C TRP A 53 -140.96 -68.42 31.31
N ARG A 54 -140.61 -69.72 31.19
CA ARG A 54 -141.59 -70.83 31.27
C ARG A 54 -142.25 -70.93 32.66
N ARG A 55 -141.52 -70.67 33.76
CA ARG A 55 -142.11 -70.57 35.11
C ARG A 55 -143.03 -69.34 35.23
N PHE A 56 -142.67 -68.21 34.64
CA PHE A 56 -143.49 -66.99 34.67
C PHE A 56 -144.84 -67.16 33.95
N LEU A 57 -144.85 -67.81 32.78
CA LEU A 57 -146.11 -68.17 32.10
C LEU A 57 -147.02 -69.06 32.95
N HIS A 58 -146.46 -70.07 33.63
CA HIS A 58 -147.25 -70.97 34.44
C HIS A 58 -147.90 -70.27 35.65
N LEU A 59 -147.24 -69.25 36.21
CA LEU A 59 -147.82 -68.42 37.27
C LEU A 59 -148.92 -67.48 36.75
N LEU A 60 -148.86 -67.04 35.49
CA LEU A 60 -149.91 -66.22 34.88
C LEU A 60 -151.21 -66.99 34.64
N SER A 61 -151.17 -68.32 34.44
CA SER A 61 -152.38 -69.11 34.21
C SER A 61 -153.27 -69.28 35.45
N LEU A 62 -152.74 -69.01 36.65
CA LEU A 62 -153.42 -69.25 37.94
C LEU A 62 -154.22 -68.05 38.48
N LYS A 63 -154.28 -66.92 37.75
CA LYS A 63 -155.15 -65.74 37.98
C LYS A 63 -155.18 -65.07 39.38
N GLU A 64 -154.40 -65.51 40.35
CA GLU A 64 -154.34 -64.88 41.69
C GLU A 64 -153.19 -63.89 41.89
N SER A 65 -153.40 -62.89 42.76
CA SER A 65 -152.49 -61.82 43.24
C SER A 65 -152.18 -60.63 42.31
N MET A 66 -153.02 -59.59 42.42
CA MET A 66 -152.84 -58.26 41.79
C MET A 66 -151.59 -57.50 42.29
N ASP A 67 -151.19 -57.68 43.55
CA ASP A 67 -150.04 -56.97 44.16
C ASP A 67 -148.71 -57.22 43.43
N LYS A 68 -148.54 -58.43 42.89
CA LYS A 68 -147.34 -58.79 42.10
C LYS A 68 -147.27 -57.98 40.80
N VAL A 69 -148.42 -57.61 40.22
CA VAL A 69 -148.49 -56.74 39.03
C VAL A 69 -148.03 -55.33 39.39
N VAL A 70 -148.49 -54.77 40.52
CA VAL A 70 -148.08 -53.44 41.01
C VAL A 70 -146.58 -53.38 41.31
N PHE A 71 -146.03 -54.42 41.95
CA PHE A 71 -144.58 -54.51 42.21
C PHE A 71 -143.75 -54.51 40.92
N VAL A 72 -144.16 -55.27 39.90
CA VAL A 72 -143.51 -55.29 38.59
C VAL A 72 -143.59 -53.92 37.89
N GLN A 73 -144.73 -53.22 37.99
CA GLN A 73 -144.88 -51.88 37.44
C GLN A 73 -143.96 -50.86 38.16
N ALA A 74 -143.87 -50.90 39.49
CA ALA A 74 -142.95 -50.05 40.26
C ALA A 74 -141.48 -50.34 39.89
N HIS A 75 -141.10 -51.61 39.76
CA HIS A 75 -139.74 -52.01 39.38
C HIS A 75 -139.41 -51.60 37.93
N SER A 76 -140.39 -51.66 37.02
CA SER A 76 -140.28 -51.17 35.64
C SER A 76 -140.06 -49.66 35.59
N ARG A 77 -140.87 -48.86 36.31
CA ARG A 77 -140.71 -47.40 36.43
C ARG A 77 -139.35 -47.03 37.01
N GLY A 78 -138.90 -47.69 38.08
CA GLY A 78 -137.58 -47.48 38.67
C GLY A 78 -136.41 -47.84 37.74
N ASN A 79 -136.54 -48.90 36.94
CA ASN A 79 -135.54 -49.24 35.93
C ASN A 79 -135.51 -48.29 34.74
N ARG A 80 -136.65 -47.70 34.35
CA ARG A 80 -136.70 -46.63 33.35
C ARG A 80 -135.91 -45.39 33.81
N ALA A 81 -136.18 -44.88 35.01
CA ALA A 81 -135.43 -43.76 35.59
C ALA A 81 -133.92 -44.04 35.69
N ARG A 82 -133.53 -45.24 36.17
CA ARG A 82 -132.12 -45.66 36.21
C ARG A 82 -131.47 -45.75 34.81
N ARG A 83 -132.23 -46.11 33.77
CA ARG A 83 -131.75 -46.13 32.38
C ARG A 83 -131.52 -44.71 31.87
N GLU A 84 -132.46 -43.80 32.14
CA GLU A 84 -132.38 -42.38 31.76
C GLU A 84 -131.16 -41.70 32.39
N VAL A 85 -130.93 -41.86 33.71
CA VAL A 85 -129.73 -41.34 34.40
C VAL A 85 -128.43 -41.92 33.84
N ARG A 86 -128.39 -43.23 33.52
CA ARG A 86 -127.21 -43.84 32.86
C ARG A 86 -126.96 -43.26 31.48
N THR A 87 -128.00 -43.04 30.68
CA THR A 87 -127.85 -42.39 29.36
C THR A 87 -127.40 -40.95 29.47
N TRP A 88 -127.88 -40.19 30.47
CA TRP A 88 -127.41 -38.82 30.73
C TRP A 88 -125.92 -38.81 31.13
N ARG A 89 -125.51 -39.64 32.11
CA ARG A 89 -124.10 -39.75 32.53
C ARG A 89 -123.19 -40.18 31.37
N PHE A 90 -123.65 -41.06 30.48
CA PHE A 90 -122.90 -41.45 29.29
C PHE A 90 -122.75 -40.27 28.30
N ARG A 91 -123.83 -39.55 28.01
CA ARG A 91 -123.81 -38.35 27.16
C ARG A 91 -122.88 -37.26 27.71
N ALA A 92 -122.97 -36.96 29.01
CA ALA A 92 -122.11 -35.98 29.67
C ALA A 92 -120.62 -36.37 29.62
N ASN A 93 -120.28 -37.62 29.93
CA ASN A 93 -118.90 -38.12 29.84
C ASN A 93 -118.36 -38.17 28.40
N LEU A 94 -119.23 -38.41 27.42
CA LEU A 94 -118.87 -38.38 26.00
C LEU A 94 -118.62 -36.94 25.53
N ALA A 95 -119.43 -35.98 25.96
CA ALA A 95 -119.23 -34.56 25.71
C ALA A 95 -117.92 -34.05 26.33
N ALA A 96 -117.67 -34.33 27.61
CA ALA A 96 -116.42 -33.97 28.29
C ALA A 96 -115.18 -34.56 27.57
N ARG A 97 -115.23 -35.84 27.17
CA ARG A 97 -114.14 -36.46 26.39
C ARG A 97 -113.98 -35.87 24.99
N ARG A 98 -115.07 -35.44 24.33
CA ARG A 98 -114.98 -34.72 23.04
C ARG A 98 -114.28 -33.38 23.22
N ILE A 99 -114.68 -32.57 24.21
CA ILE A 99 -114.05 -31.28 24.54
C ILE A 99 -112.56 -31.46 24.83
N GLN A 100 -112.20 -32.38 25.73
CA GLN A 100 -110.79 -32.67 26.06
C GLN A 100 -109.98 -33.15 24.85
N ARG A 101 -110.55 -34.01 24.00
CA ARG A 101 -109.90 -34.51 22.78
C ARG A 101 -109.72 -33.40 21.73
N CYS A 102 -110.61 -32.42 21.65
CA CYS A 102 -110.47 -31.24 20.80
C CYS A 102 -109.47 -30.22 21.36
N TYR A 103 -109.37 -30.07 22.67
CA TYR A 103 -108.43 -29.14 23.32
C TYR A 103 -106.97 -29.64 23.31
N HIS A 104 -106.74 -30.95 23.41
CA HIS A 104 -105.39 -31.52 23.48
C HIS A 104 -104.48 -31.12 22.27
N PRO A 105 -104.93 -31.18 21.00
CA PRO A 105 -104.18 -30.64 19.87
C PRO A 105 -103.78 -29.17 20.02
N HIS A 106 -104.69 -28.30 20.48
CA HIS A 106 -104.41 -26.87 20.69
C HIS A 106 -103.32 -26.66 21.76
N TYR A 107 -103.36 -27.40 22.87
CA TYR A 107 -102.30 -27.37 23.89
C TYR A 107 -100.94 -27.82 23.33
N VAL A 108 -100.91 -28.91 22.53
CA VAL A 108 -99.68 -29.40 21.89
C VAL A 108 -99.11 -28.38 20.90
N VAL A 109 -99.96 -27.69 20.12
CA VAL A 109 -99.54 -26.61 19.23
C VAL A 109 -98.94 -25.44 20.01
N ARG A 110 -99.60 -24.96 21.09
CA ARG A 110 -99.03 -23.93 21.97
C ARG A 110 -97.67 -24.32 22.56
N MET A 111 -97.49 -25.58 22.97
CA MET A 111 -96.21 -26.07 23.48
C MET A 111 -95.13 -26.16 22.38
N LYS A 112 -95.47 -26.54 21.15
CA LYS A 112 -94.55 -26.49 20.00
C LYS A 112 -94.10 -25.05 19.70
N ILE A 113 -95.00 -24.08 19.76
CA ILE A 113 -94.71 -22.65 19.58
C ILE A 113 -93.76 -22.15 20.68
N ARG A 114 -94.05 -22.44 21.96
CA ARG A 114 -93.15 -22.07 23.08
C ARG A 114 -91.75 -22.68 22.91
N ASN A 115 -91.67 -23.94 22.53
CA ASN A 115 -90.40 -24.64 22.30
C ASN A 115 -89.68 -24.18 21.02
N TYR A 116 -90.38 -23.58 20.05
CA TYR A 116 -89.75 -22.90 18.91
C TYR A 116 -89.07 -21.61 19.37
N PHE A 117 -89.79 -20.71 20.07
CA PHE A 117 -89.19 -19.47 20.59
C PHE A 117 -88.01 -19.72 21.54
N ALA A 118 -88.11 -20.71 22.44
CA ALA A 118 -87.00 -21.09 23.32
C ALA A 118 -85.73 -21.54 22.54
N ARG A 119 -85.91 -22.32 21.46
CA ARG A 119 -84.79 -22.73 20.58
C ARG A 119 -84.23 -21.56 19.79
N GLU A 120 -85.07 -20.62 19.39
CA GLU A 120 -84.65 -19.45 18.61
C GLU A 120 -83.82 -18.48 19.47
N ILE A 121 -84.22 -18.22 20.71
CA ILE A 121 -83.42 -17.48 21.70
C ILE A 121 -82.07 -18.19 21.93
N GLN A 122 -82.06 -19.52 22.11
CA GLN A 122 -80.82 -20.28 22.25
C GLN A 122 -79.93 -20.22 21.01
N ARG A 123 -80.51 -20.23 19.80
CA ARG A 123 -79.79 -20.08 18.51
C ARG A 123 -79.10 -18.73 18.43
N VAL A 124 -79.84 -17.65 18.71
CA VAL A 124 -79.32 -16.27 18.71
C VAL A 124 -78.23 -16.10 19.76
N TYR A 125 -78.43 -16.60 20.99
CA TYR A 125 -77.45 -16.49 22.06
C TYR A 125 -76.15 -17.26 21.76
N ARG A 126 -76.24 -18.50 21.25
CA ARG A 126 -75.05 -19.25 20.78
C ARG A 126 -74.30 -18.49 19.69
N GLY A 127 -75.02 -17.87 18.75
CA GLY A 127 -74.44 -17.01 17.72
C GLY A 127 -73.75 -15.76 18.30
N TYR A 128 -74.35 -15.11 19.30
CA TYR A 128 -73.74 -13.99 20.02
C TYR A 128 -72.45 -14.38 20.73
N CYS A 129 -72.45 -15.48 21.50
CA CYS A 129 -71.26 -15.99 22.17
C CYS A 129 -70.14 -16.34 21.17
N GLY A 130 -70.48 -16.94 20.02
CA GLY A 130 -69.53 -17.19 18.94
C GLY A 130 -68.92 -15.90 18.37
N ARG A 131 -69.74 -14.88 18.07
CA ARG A 131 -69.27 -13.56 17.59
C ARG A 131 -68.38 -12.87 18.63
N ARG A 132 -68.75 -12.89 19.91
CA ARG A 132 -67.98 -12.28 21.01
C ARG A 132 -66.60 -12.92 21.15
N ARG A 133 -66.52 -14.26 21.09
CA ARG A 133 -65.24 -15.00 21.12
C ARG A 133 -64.39 -14.76 19.87
N TYR A 134 -65.01 -14.61 18.70
CA TYR A 134 -64.30 -14.22 17.48
C TYR A 134 -63.73 -12.79 17.58
N GLN A 135 -64.50 -11.82 18.09
CA GLN A 135 -64.03 -10.45 18.33
C GLN A 135 -62.83 -10.40 19.29
N GLN A 136 -62.87 -11.15 20.39
CA GLN A 136 -61.74 -11.30 21.32
C GLN A 136 -60.49 -11.85 20.60
N LEU A 137 -60.65 -12.91 19.81
CA LEU A 137 -59.55 -13.52 19.06
C LEU A 137 -58.98 -12.59 17.98
N VAL A 138 -59.80 -11.75 17.34
CA VAL A 138 -59.34 -10.70 16.43
C VAL A 138 -58.56 -9.62 17.18
N TYR A 139 -59.03 -9.19 18.36
CA TYR A 139 -58.34 -8.21 19.21
C TYR A 139 -56.97 -8.72 19.69
N GLU A 140 -56.89 -9.96 20.18
CA GLU A 140 -55.62 -10.60 20.52
C GLU A 140 -54.65 -10.67 19.33
N ARG A 141 -55.15 -11.00 18.14
CA ARG A 141 -54.32 -11.03 16.91
C ARG A 141 -53.81 -9.63 16.55
N LYS A 142 -54.65 -8.60 16.67
CA LYS A 142 -54.24 -7.19 16.49
C LYS A 142 -53.14 -6.81 17.49
N LEU A 143 -53.31 -7.10 18.78
CA LEU A 143 -52.28 -6.86 19.81
C LEU A 143 -50.97 -7.63 19.51
N LYS A 144 -51.04 -8.92 19.17
CA LYS A 144 -49.88 -9.74 18.81
C LYS A 144 -49.15 -9.18 17.57
N CYS A 145 -49.86 -8.60 16.61
CA CYS A 145 -49.26 -7.94 15.44
C CYS A 145 -48.66 -6.56 15.79
N ALA A 146 -49.38 -5.72 16.55
CA ALA A 146 -48.87 -4.44 17.03
C ALA A 146 -47.57 -4.62 17.84
N GLY A 147 -47.52 -5.61 18.74
CA GLY A 147 -46.31 -5.97 19.50
C GLY A 147 -45.18 -6.57 18.64
N LYS A 148 -45.43 -7.06 17.42
CA LYS A 148 -44.37 -7.39 16.45
C LYS A 148 -43.85 -6.13 15.76
N ILE A 149 -44.77 -5.26 15.29
CA ILE A 149 -44.43 -3.99 14.62
C ILE A 149 -43.62 -3.08 15.55
N TRP A 150 -44.03 -2.93 16.81
CA TRP A 150 -43.32 -2.10 17.79
C TRP A 150 -41.91 -2.65 18.12
N ARG A 151 -41.76 -3.97 18.26
CA ARG A 151 -40.43 -4.59 18.46
C ARG A 151 -39.52 -4.43 17.24
N TRP A 152 -40.08 -4.50 16.02
CA TRP A 152 -39.35 -4.21 14.79
C TRP A 152 -38.92 -2.73 14.72
N TYR A 153 -39.85 -1.79 14.97
CA TYR A 153 -39.58 -0.36 15.00
C TYR A 153 -38.49 0.00 16.01
N ARG A 154 -38.59 -0.51 17.26
CA ARG A 154 -37.58 -0.28 18.30
C ARG A 154 -36.21 -0.85 17.92
N ARG A 155 -36.15 -2.00 17.22
CA ARG A 155 -34.90 -2.53 16.66
C ARG A 155 -34.32 -1.61 15.59
N CYS A 156 -35.14 -1.08 14.69
CA CYS A 156 -34.71 -0.13 13.67
C CYS A 156 -34.20 1.19 14.27
N LEU A 157 -34.88 1.72 15.30
CA LEU A 157 -34.45 2.91 16.03
C LEU A 157 -33.09 2.70 16.71
N ASN A 158 -32.95 1.63 17.52
CA ASN A 158 -31.69 1.27 18.16
C ASN A 158 -30.54 1.08 17.14
N HIS A 159 -30.83 0.48 15.98
CA HIS A 159 -29.83 0.31 14.92
C HIS A 159 -29.43 1.64 14.28
N ARG A 160 -30.37 2.57 14.06
CA ARG A 160 -30.10 3.91 13.54
C ARG A 160 -29.26 4.73 14.53
N GLU A 161 -29.57 4.67 15.82
CA GLU A 161 -28.77 5.31 16.88
C GLU A 161 -27.36 4.72 16.99
N PHE A 162 -27.24 3.38 16.88
CA PHE A 162 -25.94 2.72 16.86
C PHE A 162 -25.12 3.15 15.64
N GLN A 163 -25.70 3.20 14.44
CA GLN A 163 -25.03 3.71 13.24
C GLN A 163 -24.66 5.19 13.34
N ALA A 164 -25.48 6.02 14.00
CA ALA A 164 -25.16 7.43 14.23
C ALA A 164 -23.95 7.58 15.18
N ARG A 165 -23.98 6.90 16.34
CA ARG A 165 -22.87 6.88 17.30
C ARG A 165 -21.58 6.32 16.70
N SER A 166 -21.69 5.23 15.92
CA SER A 166 -20.56 4.61 15.23
C SER A 166 -19.93 5.55 14.19
N ARG A 167 -20.73 6.22 13.36
CA ARG A 167 -20.23 7.22 12.40
C ARG A 167 -19.54 8.39 13.10
N TRP A 168 -20.16 8.97 14.13
CA TRP A 168 -19.57 10.04 14.92
C TRP A 168 -18.22 9.63 15.52
N LEU A 169 -18.12 8.42 16.07
CA LEU A 169 -16.86 7.90 16.63
C LEU A 169 -15.78 7.75 15.55
N VAL A 170 -16.12 7.21 14.38
CA VAL A 170 -15.21 7.08 13.23
C VAL A 170 -14.74 8.45 12.72
N GLU A 171 -15.63 9.45 12.66
CA GLU A 171 -15.28 10.83 12.30
C GLU A 171 -14.30 11.45 13.31
N LYS A 172 -14.50 11.25 14.62
CA LYS A 172 -13.55 11.70 15.65
C LYS A 172 -12.20 10.98 15.53
N ILE A 173 -12.18 9.67 15.30
CA ILE A 173 -10.95 8.90 15.05
C ILE A 173 -10.21 9.45 13.82
N HIS A 174 -10.91 9.66 12.71
CA HIS A 174 -10.32 10.23 11.49
C HIS A 174 -9.79 11.65 11.71
N SER A 175 -10.47 12.48 12.50
CA SER A 175 -10.01 13.82 12.88
C SER A 175 -8.72 13.76 13.70
N ILE A 176 -8.66 12.93 14.74
CA ILE A 176 -7.46 12.73 15.58
C ILE A 176 -6.28 12.21 14.73
N GLN A 177 -6.49 11.18 13.91
CA GLN A 177 -5.47 10.66 13.00
C GLN A 177 -5.05 11.72 11.95
N GLY A 178 -5.97 12.59 11.52
CA GLY A 178 -5.71 13.71 10.62
C GLY A 178 -4.80 14.75 11.26
N GLN A 179 -5.09 15.13 12.51
CA GLN A 179 -4.27 16.06 13.29
C GLN A 179 -2.89 15.46 13.59
N TRP A 180 -2.80 14.20 14.01
CA TRP A 180 -1.51 13.52 14.22
C TRP A 180 -0.68 13.48 12.92
N ARG A 181 -1.29 13.18 11.76
CA ARG A 181 -0.62 13.24 10.45
C ARG A 181 -0.20 14.66 10.04
N LYS A 182 -0.87 15.72 10.51
CA LYS A 182 -0.41 17.12 10.33
C LYS A 182 0.77 17.42 11.27
N TYR A 183 0.66 17.08 12.55
CA TYR A 183 1.72 17.24 13.55
C TYR A 183 3.01 16.52 13.14
N LYS A 184 2.94 15.25 12.76
CA LYS A 184 4.12 14.47 12.33
C LYS A 184 4.80 15.07 11.10
N ARG A 185 4.02 15.61 10.14
CA ARG A 185 4.58 16.33 8.98
C ARG A 185 5.29 17.63 9.38
N ARG A 186 4.71 18.42 10.30
CA ARG A 186 5.37 19.62 10.85
C ARG A 186 6.66 19.26 11.59
N MET A 187 6.63 18.28 12.49
CA MET A 187 7.79 17.78 13.22
C MET A 187 8.92 17.33 12.28
N ASN A 188 8.59 16.56 11.23
CA ASN A 188 9.58 16.14 10.23
C ASN A 188 10.14 17.33 9.44
N LEU A 189 9.30 18.30 9.04
CA LEU A 189 9.74 19.52 8.36
C LEU A 189 10.71 20.32 9.25
N THR A 190 10.41 20.52 10.53
CA THR A 190 11.31 21.20 11.47
C THR A 190 12.66 20.50 11.57
N LYS A 191 12.69 19.15 11.62
CA LYS A 191 13.94 18.37 11.61
C LYS A 191 14.74 18.56 10.32
N TYR A 192 14.09 18.54 9.16
CA TYR A 192 14.77 18.79 7.88
C TYR A 192 15.30 20.23 7.79
N LEU A 193 14.52 21.23 8.22
CA LEU A 193 14.95 22.63 8.24
C LEU A 193 16.14 22.85 9.18
N ALA A 194 16.19 22.20 10.34
CA ALA A 194 17.35 22.22 11.22
C ALA A 194 18.59 21.63 10.52
N PHE A 195 18.47 20.44 9.91
CA PHE A 195 19.56 19.82 9.15
C PHE A 195 20.07 20.72 8.01
N TYR A 196 19.18 21.32 7.22
CA TYR A 196 19.58 22.24 6.16
C TYR A 196 20.20 23.55 6.68
N ARG A 197 19.74 24.05 7.84
CA ARG A 197 20.35 25.21 8.51
C ARG A 197 21.77 24.90 8.97
N ASP A 198 22.00 23.75 9.59
CA ASP A 198 23.33 23.33 10.03
C ASP A 198 24.28 23.09 8.85
N ALA A 199 23.78 22.47 7.77
CA ALA A 199 24.53 22.32 6.52
C ALA A 199 24.90 23.68 5.91
N ALA A 200 23.95 24.63 5.87
CA ALA A 200 24.20 25.99 5.39
C ALA A 200 25.23 26.74 6.27
N ILE A 201 25.15 26.61 7.60
CA ILE A 201 26.12 27.18 8.54
C ILE A 201 27.52 26.62 8.28
N LYS A 202 27.65 25.30 8.07
CA LYS A 202 28.93 24.64 7.73
C LYS A 202 29.51 25.13 6.39
N ILE A 203 28.68 25.26 5.35
CA ILE A 203 29.11 25.80 4.05
C ILE A 203 29.56 27.26 4.21
N GLN A 204 28.79 28.08 4.93
CA GLN A 204 29.14 29.48 5.19
C GLN A 204 30.41 29.65 6.02
N SER A 205 30.66 28.80 7.03
CA SER A 205 31.87 28.88 7.85
C SER A 205 33.13 28.50 7.05
N VAL A 206 33.05 27.47 6.21
CA VAL A 206 34.14 27.09 5.28
C VAL A 206 34.41 28.23 4.28
N TRP A 207 33.36 28.85 3.72
CA TRP A 207 33.53 29.98 2.79
C TRP A 207 34.14 31.22 3.45
N ARG A 208 33.65 31.61 4.64
CA ARG A 208 34.23 32.70 5.44
C ARG A 208 35.70 32.43 5.79
N ARG A 209 36.05 31.20 6.18
CA ARG A 209 37.44 30.77 6.40
C ARG A 209 38.28 30.92 5.13
N LYS A 210 37.76 30.53 3.96
CA LYS A 210 38.49 30.63 2.69
C LYS A 210 38.75 32.08 2.27
N LEU A 211 37.76 32.96 2.44
CA LEU A 211 37.91 34.41 2.26
C LEU A 211 38.98 34.99 3.19
N ALA A 212 38.95 34.66 4.48
CA ALA A 212 39.97 35.12 5.44
C ALA A 212 41.38 34.61 5.07
N MET A 213 41.51 33.35 4.66
CA MET A 213 42.79 32.80 4.17
C MET A 213 43.30 33.52 2.92
N TRP A 214 42.43 33.88 1.97
CA TRP A 214 42.82 34.67 0.80
C TRP A 214 43.27 36.08 1.17
N HIS A 215 42.55 36.76 2.08
CA HIS A 215 42.94 38.09 2.57
C HIS A 215 44.31 38.07 3.25
N VAL A 216 44.53 37.13 4.18
CA VAL A 216 45.83 36.96 4.86
C VAL A 216 46.93 36.58 3.87
N SER A 217 46.65 35.75 2.86
CA SER A 217 47.63 35.40 1.83
C SER A 217 48.02 36.60 0.97
N ALA A 218 47.07 37.45 0.58
CA ALA A 218 47.34 38.67 -0.18
C ALA A 218 48.19 39.65 0.65
N MET A 219 47.77 39.92 1.89
CA MET A 219 48.50 40.78 2.83
C MET A 219 49.93 40.27 3.07
N ARG A 220 50.14 38.95 3.21
CA ARG A 220 51.47 38.36 3.38
C ARG A 220 52.36 38.56 2.14
N ILE A 221 51.80 38.54 0.93
CA ILE A 221 52.54 38.83 -0.31
C ILE A 221 52.96 40.31 -0.32
N GLU A 222 52.07 41.24 0.02
CA GLU A 222 52.37 42.67 0.09
C GLU A 222 53.43 42.99 1.17
N MET A 223 53.28 42.44 2.38
CA MET A 223 54.25 42.61 3.47
C MET A 223 55.63 42.04 3.08
N ASN A 224 55.68 40.87 2.44
CA ASN A 224 56.94 40.30 1.94
C ASN A 224 57.58 41.19 0.85
N ALA A 225 56.78 41.74 -0.07
CA ALA A 225 57.28 42.64 -1.12
C ALA A 225 57.83 43.95 -0.53
N ALA A 226 57.14 44.52 0.47
CA ALA A 226 57.62 45.69 1.23
C ALA A 226 58.93 45.39 1.98
N ALA A 227 58.99 44.27 2.71
CA ALA A 227 60.19 43.83 3.42
C ALA A 227 61.39 43.61 2.47
N LEU A 228 61.19 42.94 1.33
CA LEU A 228 62.23 42.76 0.30
C LEU A 228 62.69 44.09 -0.29
N THR A 229 61.77 45.06 -0.46
CA THR A 229 62.11 46.41 -0.93
C THR A 229 62.98 47.15 0.08
N ILE A 230 62.61 47.15 1.37
CA ILE A 230 63.41 47.74 2.46
C ILE A 230 64.81 47.07 2.51
N GLN A 231 64.87 45.75 2.50
CA GLN A 231 66.14 45.02 2.51
C GLN A 231 67.00 45.33 1.28
N ARG A 232 66.41 45.47 0.09
CA ARG A 232 67.13 45.84 -1.14
C ARG A 232 67.72 47.24 -1.04
N VAL A 233 66.95 48.21 -0.55
CA VAL A 233 67.41 49.58 -0.32
C VAL A 233 68.54 49.62 0.71
N TYR A 234 68.39 48.89 1.82
CA TYR A 234 69.40 48.80 2.88
C TYR A 234 70.71 48.13 2.40
N ARG A 235 70.64 46.98 1.71
CA ARG A 235 71.80 46.33 1.09
C ARG A 235 72.50 47.27 0.09
N GLY A 236 71.73 48.02 -0.71
CA GLY A 236 72.25 49.04 -1.61
C GLY A 236 72.91 50.23 -0.90
N LEU A 237 72.38 50.66 0.25
CA LEU A 237 73.00 51.68 1.11
C LEU A 237 74.34 51.20 1.68
N LEU A 238 74.40 49.98 2.19
CA LEU A 238 75.65 49.37 2.69
C LEU A 238 76.71 49.26 1.58
N ALA A 239 76.33 48.81 0.39
CA ALA A 239 77.22 48.76 -0.76
C ALA A 239 77.76 50.15 -1.13
N ARG A 240 76.89 51.18 -1.17
CA ARG A 240 77.31 52.58 -1.41
C ARG A 240 78.24 53.10 -0.32
N LYS A 241 77.98 52.82 0.96
CA LYS A 241 78.88 53.18 2.07
C LYS A 241 80.26 52.53 1.92
N ARG A 242 80.33 51.24 1.57
CA ARG A 242 81.60 50.54 1.27
C ARG A 242 82.35 51.18 0.10
N VAL A 243 81.68 51.44 -1.02
CA VAL A 243 82.31 52.10 -2.20
C VAL A 243 82.80 53.51 -1.86
N ALA A 244 82.03 54.28 -1.07
CA ALA A 244 82.47 55.60 -0.60
C ALA A 244 83.73 55.49 0.26
N PHE A 245 83.75 54.57 1.23
CA PHE A 245 84.92 54.29 2.08
C PHE A 245 86.17 53.90 1.26
N TYR A 246 86.04 52.96 0.32
CA TYR A 246 87.16 52.56 -0.55
C TYR A 246 87.62 53.71 -1.45
N ARG A 247 86.72 54.56 -1.96
CA ARG A 247 87.10 55.77 -2.70
C ARG A 247 87.83 56.78 -1.83
N THR A 248 87.40 57.03 -0.59
CA THR A 248 88.12 57.92 0.32
C THR A 248 89.49 57.35 0.68
N LEU A 249 89.61 56.04 0.90
CA LEU A 249 90.88 55.38 1.16
C LEU A 249 91.82 55.48 -0.04
N ALA A 250 91.36 55.15 -1.24
CA ALA A 250 92.14 55.22 -2.47
C ALA A 250 92.56 56.66 -2.84
N ASN A 251 91.68 57.65 -2.60
CA ASN A 251 92.02 59.06 -2.78
C ASN A 251 93.09 59.49 -1.75
N ASN A 252 92.96 59.11 -0.48
CA ASN A 252 93.93 59.44 0.56
C ASN A 252 95.30 58.80 0.27
N THR A 253 95.36 57.53 -0.11
CA THR A 253 96.62 56.88 -0.49
C THR A 253 97.22 57.50 -1.74
N ALA A 254 96.42 57.85 -2.75
CA ALA A 254 96.89 58.59 -3.93
C ALA A 254 97.45 59.98 -3.57
N ILE A 255 96.80 60.72 -2.67
CA ILE A 255 97.30 62.02 -2.17
C ILE A 255 98.62 61.86 -1.42
N VAL A 256 98.77 60.81 -0.59
CA VAL A 256 100.03 60.51 0.10
C VAL A 256 101.15 60.17 -0.90
N ILE A 257 100.90 59.30 -1.88
CA ILE A 257 101.88 58.95 -2.92
C ILE A 257 102.26 60.20 -3.74
N GLN A 258 101.29 60.99 -4.19
CA GLN A 258 101.54 62.22 -4.97
C GLN A 258 102.31 63.28 -4.18
N SER A 259 102.00 63.47 -2.89
CA SER A 259 102.70 64.44 -2.04
C SER A 259 104.13 64.01 -1.75
N GLN A 260 104.38 62.73 -1.47
CA GLN A 260 105.74 62.18 -1.32
C GLN A 260 106.53 62.26 -2.64
N TRP A 261 105.91 61.99 -3.78
CA TRP A 261 106.56 62.15 -5.10
C TRP A 261 106.93 63.62 -5.36
N ARG A 262 106.02 64.57 -5.13
CA ARG A 262 106.31 66.01 -5.24
C ARG A 262 107.45 66.42 -4.30
N ARG A 263 107.47 65.93 -3.05
CA ARG A 263 108.55 66.14 -2.08
C ARG A 263 109.88 65.58 -2.58
N TYR A 264 109.90 64.37 -3.12
CA TYR A 264 111.09 63.74 -3.70
C TYR A 264 111.64 64.56 -4.88
N CYS A 265 110.79 64.96 -5.83
CA CYS A 265 111.20 65.79 -6.97
C CYS A 265 111.77 67.14 -6.52
N ALA A 266 111.12 67.81 -5.56
CA ALA A 266 111.61 69.06 -4.99
C ALA A 266 112.96 68.89 -4.28
N ARG A 267 113.11 67.85 -3.44
CA ARG A 267 114.37 67.52 -2.75
C ARG A 267 115.49 67.21 -3.74
N ARG A 268 115.21 66.45 -4.82
CA ARG A 268 116.19 66.13 -5.87
C ARG A 268 116.66 67.39 -6.60
N LYS A 269 115.74 68.29 -6.96
CA LYS A 269 116.07 69.59 -7.58
C LYS A 269 116.92 70.47 -6.66
N TYR A 270 116.54 70.57 -5.39
CA TYR A 270 117.30 71.31 -4.36
C TYR A 270 118.72 70.75 -4.18
N LEU A 271 118.87 69.43 -4.05
CA LEU A 271 120.19 68.80 -3.89
C LEU A 271 121.09 69.02 -5.11
N TYR A 272 120.54 68.95 -6.32
CA TYR A 272 121.26 69.26 -7.56
C TYR A 272 121.71 70.73 -7.60
N GLN A 273 120.81 71.67 -7.33
CA GLN A 273 121.12 73.10 -7.28
C GLN A 273 122.16 73.43 -6.19
N ARG A 274 122.05 72.82 -5.01
CA ARG A 274 123.04 72.93 -3.93
C ARG A 274 124.41 72.38 -4.34
N GLY A 275 124.45 71.27 -5.08
CA GLY A 275 125.67 70.70 -5.65
C GLY A 275 126.37 71.67 -6.61
N LEU A 276 125.61 72.28 -7.54
CA LEU A 276 126.13 73.31 -8.45
C LEU A 276 126.66 74.55 -7.70
N ILE A 277 125.96 75.01 -6.65
CA ILE A 277 126.41 76.14 -5.83
C ILE A 277 127.73 75.80 -5.12
N ILE A 278 127.85 74.62 -4.52
CA ILE A 278 129.10 74.18 -3.85
C ILE A 278 130.25 74.07 -4.86
N TYR A 279 129.99 73.54 -6.06
CA TYR A 279 130.99 73.47 -7.13
C TYR A 279 131.45 74.86 -7.58
N MET A 280 130.52 75.80 -7.81
CA MET A 280 130.83 77.19 -8.14
C MET A 280 131.63 77.88 -7.03
N GLN A 281 131.26 77.69 -5.76
CA GLN A 281 132.01 78.21 -4.61
C GLN A 281 133.45 77.65 -4.57
N ARG A 282 133.64 76.35 -4.85
CA ARG A 282 134.97 75.72 -4.96
C ARG A 282 135.79 76.33 -6.11
N MET A 283 135.18 76.53 -7.29
CA MET A 283 135.85 77.14 -8.44
C MET A 283 136.22 78.61 -8.19
N VAL A 284 135.36 79.41 -7.55
CA VAL A 284 135.67 80.80 -7.18
C VAL A 284 136.81 80.87 -6.15
N ARG A 285 136.87 79.96 -5.17
CA ARG A 285 138.01 79.86 -4.23
C ARG A 285 139.31 79.51 -4.96
N TYR A 286 139.28 78.53 -5.86
CA TYR A 286 140.44 78.16 -6.68
C TYR A 286 140.92 79.33 -7.57
N ALA A 287 140.00 80.02 -8.25
CA ALA A 287 140.32 81.19 -9.07
C ALA A 287 140.96 82.34 -8.26
N ARG A 288 140.52 82.58 -7.02
CA ARG A 288 141.16 83.55 -6.11
C ARG A 288 142.61 83.16 -5.77
N ILE A 289 142.88 81.87 -5.51
CA ILE A 289 144.25 81.37 -5.25
C ILE A 289 145.14 81.61 -6.49
N VAL A 290 144.69 81.20 -7.68
CA VAL A 290 145.43 81.40 -8.94
C VAL A 290 145.66 82.88 -9.23
N THR A 291 144.68 83.75 -8.94
CA THR A 291 144.81 85.19 -9.16
C THR A 291 145.84 85.83 -8.22
N ARG A 292 145.89 85.38 -6.95
CA ARG A 292 146.91 85.80 -5.97
C ARG A 292 148.31 85.39 -6.41
N MET A 293 148.48 84.14 -6.87
CA MET A 293 149.76 83.64 -7.40
C MET A 293 150.22 84.42 -8.63
N ARG A 294 149.30 84.70 -9.58
CA ARG A 294 149.56 85.57 -10.75
C ARG A 294 149.81 87.04 -10.38
N GLY A 295 149.46 87.48 -9.17
CA GLY A 295 149.79 88.79 -8.63
C GLY A 295 151.25 88.86 -8.21
N ILE A 296 151.71 87.88 -7.43
CA ILE A 296 153.11 87.74 -6.97
C ILE A 296 154.06 87.67 -8.17
N VAL A 297 153.77 86.82 -9.15
CA VAL A 297 154.58 86.71 -10.39
C VAL A 297 154.62 88.03 -11.16
N ARG A 298 153.51 88.77 -11.24
CA ARG A 298 153.49 90.08 -11.90
C ARG A 298 154.28 91.15 -11.15
N GLN A 299 154.33 91.11 -9.82
CA GLN A 299 155.16 92.03 -9.04
C GLN A 299 156.65 91.78 -9.24
N ALA A 300 157.09 90.51 -9.27
CA ALA A 300 158.48 90.15 -9.59
C ALA A 300 158.89 90.62 -11.00
N VAL A 301 158.05 90.37 -12.01
CA VAL A 301 158.29 90.83 -13.39
C VAL A 301 158.25 92.37 -13.50
N ALA A 302 157.40 93.05 -12.73
CA ALA A 302 157.34 94.51 -12.72
C ALA A 302 158.60 95.16 -12.12
N LYS A 303 159.22 94.54 -11.10
CA LYS A 303 160.49 95.03 -10.54
C LYS A 303 161.61 95.07 -11.60
N HIS A 304 161.87 93.93 -12.25
CA HIS A 304 162.88 93.87 -13.32
C HIS A 304 162.56 94.78 -14.51
N ARG A 305 161.27 94.95 -14.86
CA ARG A 305 160.87 95.89 -15.91
C ARG A 305 161.06 97.36 -15.52
N ASN A 306 160.93 97.72 -14.25
CA ASN A 306 161.18 99.08 -13.78
C ASN A 306 162.68 99.41 -13.75
N GLU A 307 163.53 98.46 -13.37
CA GLU A 307 164.99 98.61 -13.45
C GLU A 307 165.41 98.86 -14.92
N ALA A 308 165.02 97.98 -15.85
CA ALA A 308 165.29 98.16 -17.28
C ALA A 308 164.65 99.45 -17.87
N ALA A 309 163.49 99.89 -17.35
CA ALA A 309 162.84 101.10 -17.82
C ALA A 309 163.55 102.39 -17.38
N LEU A 310 164.28 102.41 -16.26
CA LEU A 310 165.01 103.61 -15.83
C LEU A 310 166.18 103.93 -16.77
N ASP A 311 166.94 102.93 -17.19
CA ASP A 311 168.04 103.08 -18.14
C ASP A 311 167.53 103.54 -19.52
N ILE A 312 166.49 102.88 -20.03
CA ILE A 312 165.84 103.26 -21.30
C ILE A 312 165.25 104.68 -21.21
N GLN A 313 164.67 105.07 -20.07
CA GLN A 313 164.12 106.42 -19.89
C GLN A 313 165.19 107.52 -19.83
N ARG A 314 166.42 107.22 -19.37
CA ARG A 314 167.54 108.19 -19.40
C ARG A 314 167.89 108.53 -20.86
N CYS A 315 168.03 107.53 -21.73
CA CYS A 315 168.25 107.73 -23.17
C CYS A 315 167.03 108.35 -23.88
N TYR A 316 165.82 107.94 -23.53
CA TYR A 316 164.60 108.37 -24.22
C TYR A 316 164.17 109.81 -23.87
N ARG A 317 164.48 110.33 -22.67
CA ARG A 317 164.18 111.74 -22.32
C ARG A 317 164.92 112.73 -23.24
N GLY A 318 166.15 112.44 -23.65
CA GLY A 318 166.87 113.22 -24.68
C GLY A 318 166.26 113.12 -26.09
N MET A 319 165.52 112.06 -26.38
CA MET A 319 164.80 111.89 -27.65
C MET A 319 163.43 112.61 -27.65
N LEU A 320 162.73 112.60 -26.51
CA LEU A 320 161.37 113.13 -26.38
C LEU A 320 161.26 114.65 -26.52
N GLY A 321 162.30 115.40 -26.17
CA GLY A 321 162.35 116.85 -26.44
C GLY A 321 162.14 117.17 -27.92
N ARG A 322 162.70 116.34 -28.81
CA ARG A 322 162.61 116.52 -30.28
C ARG A 322 161.26 116.10 -30.87
N LYS A 323 160.59 115.09 -30.30
CA LYS A 323 159.27 114.63 -30.81
C LYS A 323 158.06 115.41 -30.29
N ARG A 324 158.21 116.22 -29.23
CA ARG A 324 157.15 117.12 -28.73
C ARG A 324 156.67 118.16 -29.74
N ALA A 325 157.49 118.51 -30.74
CA ALA A 325 157.16 119.52 -31.74
C ALA A 325 156.11 119.10 -32.78
N LEU A 326 155.96 117.79 -33.07
CA LEU A 326 155.50 117.37 -34.41
C LEU A 326 154.09 116.77 -34.47
N LEU A 327 153.60 116.12 -33.40
CA LEU A 327 152.33 115.37 -33.43
C LEU A 327 151.23 115.87 -32.47
N PHE A 328 151.19 117.17 -32.21
CA PHE A 328 150.01 117.82 -31.59
C PHE A 328 148.81 117.97 -32.55
N ARG A 329 148.92 117.48 -33.81
CA ARG A 329 147.90 117.55 -34.86
C ARG A 329 147.43 116.15 -35.29
N LYS A 330 146.42 115.59 -34.58
CA LYS A 330 145.34 114.74 -35.14
C LYS A 330 144.29 114.33 -34.08
N ILE A 331 143.45 115.32 -33.76
CA ILE A 331 142.05 115.22 -33.28
C ILE A 331 141.35 114.05 -34.03
N ARG A 332 140.76 113.01 -33.40
CA ARG A 332 139.65 112.91 -32.41
C ARG A 332 138.25 112.81 -33.07
N THR A 333 137.65 111.60 -32.99
CA THR A 333 136.20 111.21 -32.98
C THR A 333 135.28 111.29 -34.22
N ALA A 334 134.48 110.22 -34.44
CA ALA A 334 133.00 110.25 -34.71
C ALA A 334 132.36 108.82 -34.68
N LYS A 335 131.01 108.71 -34.56
CA LYS A 335 130.22 107.46 -34.34
C LYS A 335 128.74 107.63 -34.78
N TYR A 336 128.04 106.52 -35.17
CA TYR A 336 126.58 106.23 -35.14
C TYR A 336 125.77 106.00 -36.45
N ALA A 337 125.03 104.86 -36.47
CA ALA A 337 123.73 104.56 -37.13
C ALA A 337 123.28 103.13 -36.70
N ARG A 338 122.10 102.55 -37.01
CA ARG A 338 120.71 102.93 -36.62
C ARG A 338 119.91 101.61 -36.30
N LYS A 339 118.57 101.53 -36.46
CA LYS A 339 117.70 100.34 -36.21
C LYS A 339 116.44 100.35 -37.11
N GLY A 340 115.78 99.20 -37.35
CA GLY A 340 114.35 99.15 -37.72
C GLY A 340 113.83 97.88 -38.42
N GLN A 341 112.74 97.28 -37.91
CA GLN A 341 111.85 96.34 -38.63
C GLN A 341 110.38 96.53 -38.16
N ASN A 342 109.42 96.24 -39.04
CA ASN A 342 108.05 96.80 -38.99
C ASN A 342 106.93 95.88 -38.47
N ALA A 343 105.86 96.51 -37.97
CA ALA A 343 104.70 95.86 -37.34
C ALA A 343 103.69 95.19 -38.29
N THR A 344 103.90 95.22 -39.61
CA THR A 344 102.93 94.74 -40.62
C THR A 344 102.72 93.22 -40.62
N GLN A 345 103.71 92.43 -40.19
CA GLN A 345 103.60 90.96 -40.16
C GLN A 345 102.71 90.42 -39.03
N ALA A 346 102.39 91.21 -38.01
CA ALA A 346 101.57 90.76 -36.86
C ALA A 346 100.07 90.71 -37.17
N LEU A 347 99.60 91.55 -38.10
CA LEU A 347 98.16 91.81 -38.28
C LEU A 347 97.49 90.73 -39.17
N LEU A 348 98.20 90.25 -40.20
CA LEU A 348 97.73 89.21 -41.12
C LEU A 348 97.43 87.86 -40.42
N ARG A 349 98.12 87.54 -39.32
CA ARG A 349 97.90 86.28 -38.57
C ARG A 349 96.58 86.23 -37.80
N ARG A 350 95.94 87.36 -37.48
CA ARG A 350 94.68 87.39 -36.71
C ARG A 350 93.43 87.15 -37.55
N GLN A 351 93.42 87.51 -38.84
CA GLN A 351 92.23 87.35 -39.69
C GLN A 351 91.91 85.89 -40.07
N PHE A 352 92.92 85.02 -40.19
CA PHE A 352 92.71 83.62 -40.57
C PHE A 352 91.96 82.79 -39.50
N ILE A 353 92.19 83.08 -38.21
CA ILE A 353 91.61 82.32 -37.09
C ILE A 353 90.08 82.55 -37.00
N HIS A 354 89.60 83.76 -37.30
CA HIS A 354 88.17 84.09 -37.22
C HIS A 354 87.30 83.40 -38.28
N LYS A 355 87.83 83.18 -39.51
CA LYS A 355 87.06 82.51 -40.58
C LYS A 355 86.86 81.01 -40.33
N GLY A 356 87.83 80.33 -39.70
CA GLY A 356 87.74 78.91 -39.38
C GLY A 356 86.66 78.56 -38.35
N ALA A 357 86.46 79.41 -37.34
CA ALA A 357 85.50 79.16 -36.25
C ALA A 357 84.03 79.16 -36.70
N VAL A 358 83.69 80.00 -37.69
CA VAL A 358 82.29 80.19 -38.16
C VAL A 358 81.75 78.95 -38.87
N LEU A 359 82.56 78.27 -39.68
CA LEU A 359 82.13 77.10 -40.46
C LEU A 359 81.77 75.91 -39.56
N CYS A 360 82.55 75.65 -38.51
CA CYS A 360 82.28 74.58 -37.54
C CYS A 360 80.93 74.77 -36.80
N ILE A 361 80.59 76.01 -36.45
CA ILE A 361 79.32 76.35 -35.78
C ILE A 361 78.14 76.11 -36.73
N GLN A 362 78.24 76.52 -38.00
CA GLN A 362 77.19 76.31 -39.00
C GLN A 362 76.90 74.81 -39.25
N GLN A 363 77.95 73.97 -39.29
CA GLN A 363 77.79 72.53 -39.51
C GLN A 363 77.09 71.83 -38.32
N TRP A 364 77.40 72.24 -37.09
CA TRP A 364 76.73 71.72 -35.88
C TRP A 364 75.23 72.08 -35.83
N ILE A 365 74.89 73.34 -36.10
CA ILE A 365 73.49 73.82 -36.08
C ILE A 365 72.63 73.08 -37.12
N ARG A 366 73.13 72.89 -38.35
CA ARG A 366 72.42 72.13 -39.40
C ARG A 366 72.11 70.69 -38.95
N GLY A 367 73.06 70.02 -38.30
CA GLY A 367 72.86 68.67 -37.74
C GLY A 367 71.80 68.60 -36.64
N VAL A 368 71.74 69.61 -35.75
CA VAL A 368 70.72 69.69 -34.69
C VAL A 368 69.32 69.91 -35.25
N LEU A 369 69.17 70.76 -36.27
CA LEU A 369 67.88 71.02 -36.93
C LEU A 369 67.35 69.80 -37.68
N ALA A 370 68.20 69.05 -38.38
CA ALA A 370 67.83 67.80 -39.05
C ALA A 370 67.30 66.74 -38.04
N ARG A 371 67.99 66.58 -36.89
CA ARG A 371 67.56 65.68 -35.81
C ARG A 371 66.22 66.10 -35.21
N ARG A 372 65.95 67.40 -35.05
CA ARG A 372 64.64 67.92 -34.61
C ARG A 372 63.51 67.58 -35.60
N LYS A 373 63.72 67.72 -36.92
CA LYS A 373 62.74 67.27 -37.94
C LYS A 373 62.47 65.77 -37.85
N ALA A 374 63.51 64.94 -37.78
CA ALA A 374 63.37 63.48 -37.67
C ALA A 374 62.60 63.03 -36.41
N LEU A 375 62.79 63.70 -35.26
CA LEU A 375 62.05 63.43 -34.04
C LEU A 375 60.54 63.77 -34.15
N LYS A 376 60.18 64.87 -34.82
CA LYS A 376 58.77 65.19 -35.11
C LYS A 376 58.11 64.08 -35.96
N ILE A 377 58.79 63.64 -37.02
CA ILE A 377 58.31 62.56 -37.90
C ILE A 377 58.16 61.23 -37.14
N ARG A 378 59.13 60.86 -36.29
CA ARG A 378 59.03 59.64 -35.45
C ARG A 378 57.89 59.71 -34.43
N ARG A 379 57.64 60.87 -33.80
CA ARG A 379 56.47 61.06 -32.90
C ARG A 379 55.15 60.89 -33.67
N TRP A 380 55.02 61.50 -34.84
CA TRP A 380 53.81 61.42 -35.66
C TRP A 380 53.52 60.00 -36.16
N ARG A 381 54.54 59.26 -36.64
CA ARG A 381 54.40 57.85 -37.01
C ARG A 381 53.99 56.95 -35.83
N ARG A 382 54.54 57.19 -34.61
CA ARG A 382 54.12 56.47 -33.40
C ARG A 382 52.65 56.77 -33.01
N PHE A 383 52.21 58.02 -33.16
CA PHE A 383 50.82 58.40 -32.93
C PHE A 383 49.85 57.72 -33.90
N LEU A 384 50.15 57.70 -35.19
CA LEU A 384 49.34 56.99 -36.20
C LEU A 384 49.28 55.48 -35.95
N ALA A 385 50.40 54.85 -35.60
CA ALA A 385 50.44 53.43 -35.24
C ALA A 385 49.55 53.15 -34.02
N ALA A 386 49.63 53.97 -32.97
CA ALA A 386 48.79 53.86 -31.78
C ALA A 386 47.30 54.03 -32.10
N GLN A 387 46.91 54.98 -32.98
CA GLN A 387 45.52 55.13 -33.42
C GLN A 387 45.01 53.92 -34.21
N ARG A 388 45.79 53.39 -35.15
CA ARG A 388 45.41 52.19 -35.91
C ARG A 388 45.25 50.96 -35.02
N ILE A 389 46.15 50.77 -34.06
CA ILE A 389 46.03 49.71 -33.04
C ILE A 389 44.77 49.93 -32.19
N GLN A 390 44.48 51.16 -31.73
CA GLN A 390 43.26 51.45 -30.97
C GLN A 390 41.98 51.20 -31.77
N GLN A 391 41.91 51.56 -33.05
CA GLN A 391 40.76 51.25 -33.91
C GLN A 391 40.55 49.74 -34.03
N TYR A 392 41.63 48.99 -34.33
CA TYR A 392 41.56 47.54 -34.47
C TYR A 392 41.11 46.87 -33.15
N MET A 393 41.63 47.33 -32.00
CA MET A 393 41.27 46.78 -30.70
C MET A 393 39.84 47.14 -30.28
N LYS A 394 39.35 48.35 -30.59
CA LYS A 394 37.94 48.73 -30.39
C LYS A 394 37.00 47.82 -31.19
N GLU A 395 37.32 47.56 -32.46
CA GLU A 395 36.50 46.67 -33.31
C GLU A 395 36.58 45.20 -32.90
N TRP A 396 37.75 44.71 -32.50
CA TRP A 396 37.88 43.36 -31.95
C TRP A 396 37.06 43.19 -30.66
N ILE A 397 37.11 44.16 -29.73
CA ILE A 397 36.27 44.16 -28.52
C ILE A 397 34.77 44.21 -28.87
N ARG A 398 34.37 44.99 -29.88
CA ARG A 398 32.97 45.05 -30.34
C ARG A 398 32.50 43.70 -30.87
N LYS A 399 33.28 43.07 -31.75
CA LYS A 399 33.00 41.72 -32.28
C LYS A 399 32.96 40.66 -31.17
N LEU A 400 33.90 40.69 -30.22
CA LEU A 400 33.95 39.77 -29.08
C LEU A 400 32.70 39.89 -28.18
N ARG A 401 32.26 41.12 -27.87
CA ARG A 401 31.04 41.39 -27.10
C ARG A 401 29.78 40.91 -27.84
N LEU A 402 29.70 41.13 -29.15
CA LEU A 402 28.60 40.64 -29.98
C LEU A 402 28.57 39.11 -30.03
N SER A 403 29.73 38.46 -30.17
CA SER A 403 29.84 37.00 -30.15
C SER A 403 29.33 36.41 -28.84
N ARG A 404 29.84 36.89 -27.69
CA ARG A 404 29.38 36.44 -26.36
C ARG A 404 27.88 36.71 -26.13
N LYS A 405 27.35 37.84 -26.64
CA LYS A 405 25.91 38.16 -26.54
C LYS A 405 25.05 37.25 -27.42
N ARG A 406 25.56 36.79 -28.57
CA ARG A 406 24.90 35.78 -29.43
C ARG A 406 24.96 34.40 -28.76
N GLU A 407 26.12 34.00 -28.27
CA GLU A 407 26.38 32.73 -27.56
C GLU A 407 25.47 32.57 -26.33
N ALA A 408 25.36 33.60 -25.49
CA ALA A 408 24.44 33.63 -24.36
C ALA A 408 22.95 33.50 -24.78
N LYS A 409 22.55 34.11 -25.91
CA LYS A 409 21.21 33.94 -26.47
C LYS A 409 20.96 32.50 -26.96
N THR A 410 21.93 31.87 -27.61
CA THR A 410 21.82 30.46 -28.03
C THR A 410 21.77 29.50 -26.84
N HIS A 411 22.53 29.73 -25.77
CA HIS A 411 22.41 28.95 -24.54
C HIS A 411 21.04 29.14 -23.88
N ALA A 412 20.55 30.38 -23.73
CA ALA A 412 19.22 30.65 -23.18
C ALA A 412 18.11 29.99 -24.02
N ALA A 413 18.20 30.02 -25.36
CA ALA A 413 17.26 29.33 -26.24
C ALA A 413 17.32 27.80 -26.05
N GLY A 414 18.52 27.22 -25.94
CA GLY A 414 18.71 25.79 -25.64
C GLY A 414 18.16 25.38 -24.28
N ASP A 415 18.33 26.23 -23.26
CA ASP A 415 17.77 26.02 -21.91
C ASP A 415 16.24 26.04 -21.92
N ILE A 416 15.62 27.01 -22.61
CA ILE A 416 14.16 27.09 -22.78
C ILE A 416 13.65 25.84 -23.52
N GLN A 417 14.30 25.44 -24.61
CA GLN A 417 13.94 24.22 -25.35
C GLN A 417 14.09 22.96 -24.50
N ARG A 418 15.15 22.85 -23.67
CA ARG A 418 15.35 21.72 -22.73
C ARG A 418 14.23 21.67 -21.68
N VAL A 419 13.87 22.81 -21.09
CA VAL A 419 12.78 22.91 -20.11
C VAL A 419 11.44 22.54 -20.74
N PHE A 420 11.16 23.00 -21.97
CA PHE A 420 9.94 22.69 -22.72
C PHE A 420 9.85 21.19 -23.08
N ARG A 421 10.92 20.58 -23.62
CA ARG A 421 10.99 19.13 -23.89
C ARG A 421 10.75 18.33 -22.61
N GLY A 422 11.38 18.72 -21.50
CA GLY A 422 11.16 18.13 -20.18
C GLY A 422 9.74 18.32 -19.65
N HIS A 423 9.08 19.45 -19.92
CA HIS A 423 7.68 19.66 -19.59
C HIS A 423 6.78 18.72 -20.40
N ARG A 424 6.97 18.63 -21.71
CA ARG A 424 6.21 17.73 -22.61
C ARG A 424 6.31 16.26 -22.15
N GLY A 425 7.51 15.80 -21.80
CA GLY A 425 7.73 14.47 -21.22
C GLY A 425 7.02 14.26 -19.88
N ARG A 426 7.03 15.26 -18.98
CA ARG A 426 6.29 15.20 -17.70
C ARG A 426 4.77 15.19 -17.88
N VAL A 427 4.23 15.89 -18.88
CA VAL A 427 2.80 15.85 -19.21
C VAL A 427 2.41 14.46 -19.73
N TYR A 428 3.16 13.91 -20.68
CA TYR A 428 2.96 12.55 -21.20
C TYR A 428 3.01 11.50 -20.09
N PHE A 429 4.05 11.53 -19.25
CA PHE A 429 4.18 10.60 -18.11
C PHE A 429 3.02 10.72 -17.11
N LYS A 430 2.52 11.93 -16.84
CA LYS A 430 1.34 12.11 -15.97
C LYS A 430 0.08 11.50 -16.59
N ALA A 431 -0.15 11.71 -17.89
CA ALA A 431 -1.29 11.13 -18.60
C ALA A 431 -1.23 9.60 -18.63
N GLU A 432 -0.07 9.03 -18.98
CA GLU A 432 0.12 7.57 -19.05
C GLU A 432 0.02 6.93 -17.65
N ARG A 433 0.61 7.55 -16.61
CA ARG A 433 0.45 7.10 -15.22
C ARG A 433 -1.00 7.17 -14.73
N HIS A 434 -1.79 8.13 -15.21
CA HIS A 434 -3.22 8.19 -14.92
C HIS A 434 -3.97 7.06 -15.64
N ARG A 435 -3.73 6.86 -16.95
CA ARG A 435 -4.27 5.75 -17.75
C ARG A 435 -4.02 4.39 -17.10
N GLN A 436 -2.77 4.11 -16.68
CA GLN A 436 -2.40 2.86 -16.03
C GLN A 436 -3.12 2.66 -14.69
N ARG A 437 -3.31 3.72 -13.89
CA ARG A 437 -4.10 3.64 -12.64
C ARG A 437 -5.58 3.34 -12.90
N CYS A 438 -6.17 3.97 -13.91
CA CYS A 438 -7.55 3.67 -14.32
C CYS A 438 -7.69 2.22 -14.78
N LEU A 439 -6.72 1.71 -15.56
CA LEU A 439 -6.71 0.34 -16.08
C LEU A 439 -6.52 -0.70 -14.96
N GLN A 440 -5.61 -0.46 -14.01
CA GLN A 440 -5.47 -1.27 -12.79
C GLN A 440 -6.76 -1.27 -11.95
N SER A 441 -7.43 -0.11 -11.83
CA SER A 441 -8.69 0.01 -11.09
C SER A 441 -9.81 -0.77 -11.77
N ALA A 442 -9.91 -0.72 -13.10
CA ALA A 442 -10.86 -1.50 -13.88
C ALA A 442 -10.60 -3.01 -13.73
N GLN A 443 -9.35 -3.47 -13.82
CA GLN A 443 -8.97 -4.86 -13.59
C GLN A 443 -9.31 -5.34 -12.18
N LEU A 444 -9.12 -4.50 -11.15
CA LEU A 444 -9.50 -4.81 -9.77
C LEU A 444 -11.01 -4.98 -9.64
N ILE A 445 -11.80 -4.07 -10.22
CA ILE A 445 -13.27 -4.15 -10.23
C ILE A 445 -13.74 -5.42 -10.96
N GLN A 446 -13.17 -5.73 -12.13
CA GLN A 446 -13.45 -6.97 -12.87
C GLN A 446 -13.13 -8.22 -12.05
N ARG A 447 -11.98 -8.27 -11.37
CA ARG A 447 -11.63 -9.39 -10.46
C ARG A 447 -12.61 -9.52 -9.29
N MET A 448 -12.99 -8.42 -8.65
CA MET A 448 -13.98 -8.45 -7.57
C MET A 448 -15.35 -8.93 -8.05
N TYR A 449 -15.78 -8.49 -9.24
CA TYR A 449 -17.04 -8.90 -9.86
C TYR A 449 -17.04 -10.38 -10.26
N GLY A 450 -15.96 -10.86 -10.91
CA GLY A 450 -15.75 -12.26 -11.22
C GLY A 450 -15.75 -13.15 -9.97
N GLY A 451 -15.05 -12.72 -8.90
CA GLY A 451 -15.06 -13.40 -7.61
C GLY A 451 -16.44 -13.42 -6.94
N ARG A 452 -17.24 -12.35 -7.09
CA ARG A 452 -18.64 -12.31 -6.62
C ARG A 452 -19.54 -13.28 -7.41
N LEU A 453 -19.38 -13.35 -8.73
CA LEU A 453 -20.09 -14.32 -9.58
C LEU A 453 -19.70 -15.76 -9.23
N GLY A 454 -18.41 -16.03 -9.05
CA GLY A 454 -17.89 -17.33 -8.61
C GLY A 454 -18.49 -17.76 -7.28
N ARG A 455 -18.49 -16.89 -6.26
CA ARG A 455 -19.13 -17.15 -4.97
C ARG A 455 -20.64 -17.39 -5.10
N LYS A 456 -21.35 -16.63 -5.95
CA LYS A 456 -22.80 -16.85 -6.19
C LYS A 456 -23.07 -18.22 -6.81
N ARG A 457 -22.29 -18.61 -7.84
CA ARG A 457 -22.37 -19.94 -8.46
C ARG A 457 -22.03 -21.06 -7.46
N PHE A 458 -20.99 -20.89 -6.66
CA PHE A 458 -20.62 -21.85 -5.61
C PHE A 458 -21.76 -22.06 -4.61
N VAL A 459 -22.36 -20.98 -4.09
CA VAL A 459 -23.51 -21.08 -3.17
C VAL A 459 -24.69 -21.81 -3.84
N GLN A 460 -25.02 -21.50 -5.09
CA GLN A 460 -26.07 -22.20 -5.83
C GLN A 460 -25.78 -23.71 -5.97
N ILE A 461 -24.58 -24.08 -6.41
CA ILE A 461 -24.18 -25.50 -6.56
C ILE A 461 -24.15 -26.21 -5.20
N PHE A 462 -23.61 -25.56 -4.16
CA PHE A 462 -23.56 -26.10 -2.81
C PHE A 462 -24.96 -26.35 -2.27
N THR A 463 -25.85 -25.35 -2.31
CA THR A 463 -27.26 -25.53 -1.86
C THR A 463 -27.97 -26.64 -2.62
N ALA A 464 -27.81 -26.72 -3.95
CA ALA A 464 -28.38 -27.81 -4.75
C ALA A 464 -27.86 -29.20 -4.32
N LYS A 465 -26.53 -29.35 -4.12
CA LYS A 465 -25.92 -30.58 -3.61
C LYS A 465 -26.40 -30.93 -2.20
N THR A 466 -26.46 -29.97 -1.29
CA THR A 466 -26.95 -30.17 0.10
C THR A 466 -28.44 -30.56 0.11
N SER A 467 -29.28 -29.94 -0.72
CA SER A 467 -30.69 -30.31 -0.88
C SER A 467 -30.85 -31.71 -1.45
N ALA A 468 -30.11 -32.08 -2.50
CA ALA A 468 -30.14 -33.42 -3.08
C ALA A 468 -29.68 -34.49 -2.06
N ALA A 469 -28.58 -34.25 -1.35
CA ALA A 469 -28.10 -35.13 -0.28
C ALA A 469 -29.13 -35.27 0.86
N SER A 470 -29.82 -34.18 1.22
CA SER A 470 -30.88 -34.20 2.25
C SER A 470 -32.12 -35.00 1.81
N VAL A 471 -32.45 -34.99 0.51
CA VAL A 471 -33.53 -35.83 -0.06
C VAL A 471 -33.12 -37.30 -0.04
N LEU A 472 -31.91 -37.65 -0.50
CA LEU A 472 -31.39 -39.02 -0.47
C LEU A 472 -31.35 -39.58 0.96
N GLN A 473 -30.82 -38.81 1.92
CA GLN A 473 -30.81 -39.19 3.34
C GLN A 473 -32.22 -39.40 3.91
N ARG A 474 -33.20 -38.58 3.49
CA ARG A 474 -34.60 -38.74 3.91
C ARG A 474 -35.19 -40.04 3.35
N VAL A 475 -35.02 -40.30 2.06
CA VAL A 475 -35.50 -41.53 1.39
C VAL A 475 -34.88 -42.77 2.03
N TYR A 476 -33.56 -42.78 2.27
CA TYR A 476 -32.86 -43.89 2.93
C TYR A 476 -33.41 -44.15 4.33
N ARG A 477 -33.46 -43.12 5.19
CA ARG A 477 -34.00 -43.22 6.55
C ARG A 477 -35.46 -43.69 6.57
N THR A 478 -36.29 -43.22 5.63
CA THR A 478 -37.68 -43.66 5.51
C THR A 478 -37.78 -45.13 5.05
N ARG A 479 -36.93 -45.59 4.13
CA ARG A 479 -36.88 -47.00 3.71
C ARG A 479 -36.44 -47.92 4.85
N GLN A 480 -35.40 -47.54 5.60
CA GLN A 480 -34.89 -48.29 6.75
C GLN A 480 -35.90 -48.32 7.89
N ALA A 481 -36.54 -47.18 8.22
CA ALA A 481 -37.62 -47.11 9.22
C ALA A 481 -38.85 -47.95 8.83
N ARG A 482 -39.24 -47.97 7.53
CA ARG A 482 -40.30 -48.86 7.04
C ARG A 482 -39.93 -50.33 7.22
N LYS A 483 -38.70 -50.74 6.88
CA LYS A 483 -38.24 -52.12 7.09
C LYS A 483 -38.24 -52.54 8.56
N ILE A 484 -37.77 -51.68 9.47
CA ILE A 484 -37.80 -51.95 10.92
C ILE A 484 -39.25 -52.06 11.42
N TYR A 485 -40.16 -51.22 10.91
CA TYR A 485 -41.59 -51.29 11.23
C TYR A 485 -42.25 -52.57 10.68
N GLU A 486 -41.94 -52.99 9.45
CA GLU A 486 -42.41 -54.26 8.85
C GLU A 486 -41.99 -55.46 9.70
N ILE A 487 -40.69 -55.54 10.07
CA ILE A 487 -40.15 -56.61 10.94
C ILE A 487 -40.83 -56.58 12.32
N SER A 488 -40.94 -55.40 12.93
CA SER A 488 -41.60 -55.26 14.25
C SER A 488 -43.08 -55.67 14.22
N ARG A 489 -43.78 -55.37 13.12
CA ARG A 489 -45.18 -55.79 12.91
C ARG A 489 -45.29 -57.31 12.71
N ALA A 490 -44.36 -57.93 12.00
CA ALA A 490 -44.31 -59.38 11.85
C ALA A 490 -44.05 -60.08 13.19
N VAL A 491 -43.08 -59.60 13.98
CA VAL A 491 -42.82 -60.11 15.35
C VAL A 491 -44.05 -59.94 16.26
N ALA A 492 -44.74 -58.80 16.18
CA ALA A 492 -45.98 -58.59 16.95
C ALA A 492 -47.12 -59.54 16.52
N ALA A 493 -47.26 -59.81 15.22
CA ALA A 493 -48.25 -60.76 14.70
C ALA A 493 -47.94 -62.21 15.14
N LEU A 494 -46.66 -62.61 15.16
CA LEU A 494 -46.23 -63.92 15.66
C LEU A 494 -46.50 -64.05 17.17
N LYS A 495 -46.22 -63.02 17.98
CA LYS A 495 -46.58 -63.01 19.41
C LYS A 495 -48.08 -63.07 19.65
N ALA A 496 -48.89 -62.42 18.82
CA ALA A 496 -50.35 -62.51 18.90
C ALA A 496 -50.87 -63.91 18.53
N LYS A 497 -50.25 -64.56 17.52
CA LYS A 497 -50.50 -65.96 17.19
C LYS A 497 -50.11 -66.88 18.34
N GLU A 498 -48.92 -66.71 18.92
CA GLU A 498 -48.44 -67.46 20.09
C GLU A 498 -49.39 -67.34 21.30
N GLN A 499 -49.95 -66.15 21.55
CA GLN A 499 -50.98 -65.93 22.58
C GLN A 499 -52.30 -66.65 22.28
N TYR A 500 -52.73 -66.65 21.01
CA TYR A 500 -53.91 -67.41 20.56
C TYR A 500 -53.68 -68.93 20.68
N ASP A 501 -52.52 -69.42 20.26
CA ASP A 501 -52.12 -70.84 20.30
C ASP A 501 -51.98 -71.35 21.75
N LYS A 502 -51.59 -70.48 22.70
CA LYS A 502 -51.59 -70.76 24.15
C LYS A 502 -52.98 -70.73 24.78
N SER A 503 -53.97 -70.11 24.13
CA SER A 503 -55.36 -70.08 24.62
C SER A 503 -56.00 -71.47 24.59
N LEU A 504 -57.12 -71.62 25.32
CA LEU A 504 -57.84 -72.88 25.42
C LEU A 504 -58.44 -73.32 24.07
N LEU A 505 -58.86 -72.35 23.23
CA LEU A 505 -59.33 -72.58 21.87
C LEU A 505 -58.21 -73.07 20.93
N GLY A 506 -57.07 -72.37 20.91
CA GLY A 506 -55.92 -72.75 20.09
C GLY A 506 -55.38 -74.14 20.43
N ARG A 507 -55.39 -74.52 21.73
CA ARG A 507 -55.03 -75.87 22.18
C ARG A 507 -56.03 -76.98 21.79
N LEU A 508 -57.28 -76.65 21.48
CA LEU A 508 -58.27 -77.61 20.99
C LEU A 508 -58.18 -77.80 19.48
N GLU A 509 -58.00 -76.71 18.72
CA GLU A 509 -57.77 -76.76 17.27
C GLU A 509 -56.46 -77.49 16.94
N ALA A 510 -55.41 -77.21 17.71
CA ALA A 510 -54.13 -77.92 17.72
C ALA A 510 -54.23 -79.45 17.71
N ARG A 511 -55.02 -80.02 18.62
CA ARG A 511 -55.19 -81.49 18.75
C ARG A 511 -55.93 -82.11 17.57
N ARG A 512 -56.58 -81.27 16.74
CA ARG A 512 -57.35 -81.67 15.57
C ARG A 512 -56.50 -81.73 14.30
N ASN A 513 -55.28 -81.17 14.31
CA ASN A 513 -54.37 -81.14 13.16
C ASN A 513 -52.90 -81.32 13.60
N PRO A 514 -52.32 -82.53 13.52
CA PRO A 514 -50.97 -82.82 14.05
C PRO A 514 -49.85 -81.92 13.49
N MET A 515 -50.00 -81.46 12.25
CA MET A 515 -49.02 -80.59 11.59
C MET A 515 -48.85 -79.23 12.28
N ASP A 516 -49.92 -78.68 12.87
CA ASP A 516 -49.85 -77.42 13.61
C ASP A 516 -49.11 -77.56 14.94
N GLU A 517 -48.97 -78.77 15.50
CA GLU A 517 -48.19 -79.01 16.73
C GLU A 517 -46.69 -79.15 16.44
N LEU A 518 -46.32 -79.83 15.35
CA LEU A 518 -44.94 -79.87 14.87
C LEU A 518 -44.44 -78.47 14.48
N TYR A 519 -45.25 -77.69 13.75
CA TYR A 519 -44.94 -76.31 13.41
C TYR A 519 -44.72 -75.44 14.67
N ARG A 520 -45.51 -75.63 15.73
CA ARG A 520 -45.35 -74.90 17.01
C ARG A 520 -44.10 -75.29 17.79
N ARG A 521 -43.71 -76.57 17.82
CA ARG A 521 -42.54 -77.02 18.61
C ARG A 521 -41.20 -76.72 17.93
N ALA A 522 -41.12 -76.88 16.60
CA ALA A 522 -39.85 -76.73 15.87
C ALA A 522 -39.73 -75.40 15.11
N LYS A 523 -40.75 -75.02 14.32
CA LYS A 523 -40.59 -73.99 13.29
C LYS A 523 -40.95 -72.58 13.76
N LEU A 524 -41.98 -72.41 14.58
CA LEU A 524 -42.37 -71.11 15.14
C LEU A 524 -41.25 -70.45 15.99
N PRO A 525 -40.56 -71.17 16.91
CA PRO A 525 -39.47 -70.59 17.68
C PRO A 525 -38.29 -70.19 16.78
N GLN A 526 -37.95 -71.03 15.80
CA GLN A 526 -36.88 -70.77 14.84
C GLN A 526 -37.17 -69.55 13.96
N GLU A 527 -38.40 -69.40 13.45
CA GLU A 527 -38.83 -68.21 12.70
C GLU A 527 -38.81 -66.93 13.56
N MET A 528 -39.19 -67.02 14.83
CA MET A 528 -39.07 -65.89 15.77
C MET A 528 -37.60 -65.52 16.04
N GLU A 529 -36.73 -66.50 16.27
CA GLU A 529 -35.30 -66.30 16.52
C GLU A 529 -34.58 -65.70 15.31
N ILE A 530 -34.92 -66.16 14.10
CA ILE A 530 -34.42 -65.60 12.83
C ILE A 530 -34.87 -64.13 12.69
N LEU A 531 -36.13 -63.81 13.03
CA LEU A 531 -36.64 -62.44 12.94
C LEU A 531 -36.07 -61.50 14.01
N THR A 532 -35.78 -61.98 15.22
CA THR A 532 -35.05 -61.19 16.23
C THR A 532 -33.60 -60.99 15.83
N LYS A 533 -32.87 -62.04 15.40
CA LYS A 533 -31.51 -61.92 14.86
C LYS A 533 -31.43 -60.97 13.68
N LEU A 534 -32.41 -61.01 12.76
CA LEU A 534 -32.54 -60.04 11.67
C LEU A 534 -32.72 -58.62 12.20
N LYS A 535 -33.66 -58.40 13.13
CA LYS A 535 -33.90 -57.07 13.73
C LYS A 535 -32.63 -56.51 14.37
N ASP A 536 -31.94 -57.32 15.16
CA ASP A 536 -30.76 -56.91 15.91
C ASP A 536 -29.57 -56.65 14.98
N ASN A 537 -29.43 -57.44 13.89
CA ASN A 537 -28.47 -57.18 12.82
C ASN A 537 -28.76 -55.85 12.09
N TRP A 538 -30.03 -55.53 11.80
CA TRP A 538 -30.42 -54.26 11.16
C TRP A 538 -30.21 -53.05 12.09
N GLU A 539 -30.44 -53.20 13.40
CA GLU A 539 -30.14 -52.17 14.39
C GLU A 539 -28.62 -51.99 14.57
N SER A 540 -27.85 -53.07 14.65
CA SER A 540 -26.38 -53.07 14.67
C SER A 540 -25.80 -52.35 13.45
N HIS A 541 -26.22 -52.73 12.24
CA HIS A 541 -25.77 -52.11 10.99
C HIS A 541 -26.02 -50.59 10.98
N ARG A 542 -27.20 -50.15 11.45
CA ARG A 542 -27.51 -48.73 11.60
C ARG A 542 -26.55 -48.04 12.58
N THR A 543 -26.25 -48.64 13.74
CA THR A 543 -25.29 -48.03 14.68
C THR A 543 -23.86 -47.98 14.12
N MET A 544 -23.47 -48.96 13.30
CA MET A 544 -22.18 -48.98 12.61
C MET A 544 -22.09 -47.89 11.54
N GLU A 545 -23.12 -47.69 10.72
CA GLU A 545 -23.21 -46.54 9.80
C GLU A 545 -23.14 -45.20 10.55
N GLU A 546 -23.89 -45.05 11.64
CA GLU A 546 -23.87 -43.83 12.46
C GLU A 546 -22.51 -43.59 13.15
N ARG A 547 -21.73 -44.65 13.44
CA ARG A 547 -20.34 -44.56 13.92
C ARG A 547 -19.38 -44.18 12.80
N ALA A 548 -19.48 -44.81 11.61
CA ALA A 548 -18.66 -44.51 10.44
C ALA A 548 -18.82 -43.04 9.99
N VAL A 549 -20.05 -42.53 9.92
CA VAL A 549 -20.34 -41.11 9.62
C VAL A 549 -19.76 -40.17 10.68
N ARG A 550 -19.74 -40.57 11.96
CA ARG A 550 -19.08 -39.81 13.03
C ARG A 550 -17.55 -39.83 12.90
N LYS A 551 -16.95 -40.97 12.52
CA LYS A 551 -15.51 -41.11 12.25
C LYS A 551 -15.07 -40.22 11.09
N LEU A 552 -15.74 -40.35 9.94
CA LEU A 552 -15.47 -39.54 8.75
C LEU A 552 -15.56 -38.03 9.02
N LYS A 553 -16.56 -37.59 9.80
CA LYS A 553 -16.65 -36.17 10.21
C LYS A 553 -15.44 -35.72 11.02
N ARG A 554 -14.95 -36.53 11.96
CA ARG A 554 -13.76 -36.22 12.78
C ARG A 554 -12.51 -36.16 11.91
N GLU A 555 -12.32 -37.14 11.03
CA GLU A 555 -11.22 -37.19 10.06
C GLU A 555 -11.22 -35.94 9.16
N CYS A 556 -12.37 -35.57 8.56
CA CYS A 556 -12.48 -34.34 7.80
C CYS A 556 -12.14 -33.09 8.63
N THR A 557 -12.64 -32.97 9.88
CA THR A 557 -12.30 -31.81 10.72
C THR A 557 -10.82 -31.76 11.10
N ALA A 558 -10.16 -32.90 11.29
CA ALA A 558 -8.72 -32.97 11.55
C ALA A 558 -7.90 -32.54 10.31
N VAL A 559 -8.29 -32.99 9.12
CA VAL A 559 -7.66 -32.56 7.86
C VAL A 559 -7.79 -31.04 7.64
N TRP A 560 -8.96 -30.46 7.92
CA TRP A 560 -9.15 -29.01 7.84
C TRP A 560 -8.35 -28.24 8.89
N ALA A 561 -8.26 -28.74 10.13
CA ALA A 561 -7.44 -28.14 11.18
C ALA A 561 -5.94 -28.15 10.81
N ASN A 562 -5.41 -29.28 10.34
CA ASN A 562 -4.03 -29.38 9.87
C ASN A 562 -3.78 -28.45 8.66
N ALA A 563 -4.74 -28.31 7.74
CA ALA A 563 -4.61 -27.39 6.62
C ALA A 563 -4.55 -25.92 7.07
N ASP A 564 -5.42 -25.50 8.00
CA ASP A 564 -5.39 -24.16 8.57
C ASP A 564 -4.10 -23.90 9.38
N GLU A 565 -3.57 -24.90 10.08
CA GLU A 565 -2.28 -24.83 10.78
C GLU A 565 -1.10 -24.69 9.81
N ILE A 566 -1.03 -25.51 8.76
CA ILE A 566 0.00 -25.42 7.71
C ILE A 566 -0.04 -24.04 7.03
N ILE A 567 -1.24 -23.54 6.71
CA ILE A 567 -1.44 -22.20 6.14
C ILE A 567 -0.97 -21.13 7.14
N GLY A 568 -1.37 -21.22 8.40
CA GLY A 568 -0.95 -20.30 9.48
C GLY A 568 0.57 -20.28 9.66
N ASN A 569 1.21 -21.45 9.66
CA ASN A 569 2.65 -21.62 9.75
C ASN A 569 3.36 -21.06 8.50
N GLN A 570 2.86 -21.28 7.28
CA GLN A 570 3.37 -20.64 6.06
C GLN A 570 3.29 -19.11 6.13
N TYR A 571 2.18 -18.55 6.60
CA TYR A 571 2.04 -17.10 6.79
C TYR A 571 2.96 -16.56 7.90
N GLY A 572 3.16 -17.32 8.99
CA GLY A 572 4.08 -16.97 10.07
C GLY A 572 5.54 -16.99 9.63
N VAL A 573 5.96 -18.03 8.91
CA VAL A 573 7.29 -18.17 8.31
C VAL A 573 7.54 -17.06 7.27
N ARG A 574 6.57 -16.77 6.39
CA ARG A 574 6.61 -15.59 5.50
C ARG A 574 6.57 -14.24 6.22
N ARG A 575 6.19 -14.17 7.49
CA ARG A 575 6.31 -12.95 8.30
C ARG A 575 7.68 -12.81 8.95
N LYS A 576 8.33 -13.92 9.31
CA LYS A 576 9.67 -13.95 9.93
C LYS A 576 10.79 -13.78 8.90
N LEU A 577 10.70 -14.45 7.74
CA LEU A 577 11.70 -14.36 6.65
C LEU A 577 11.80 -12.95 6.03
N TYR A 578 10.70 -12.21 5.97
CA TYR A 578 10.63 -10.90 5.31
C TYR A 578 10.78 -9.75 6.32
N GLY A 579 11.69 -9.95 7.29
CA GLY A 579 12.08 -8.99 8.30
C GLY A 579 12.90 -7.82 7.76
N VAL A 580 12.21 -6.73 7.42
CA VAL A 580 12.68 -5.33 7.53
C VAL A 580 13.61 -4.74 6.45
N THR A 581 14.53 -5.45 5.77
CA THR A 581 15.59 -4.75 4.97
C THR A 581 15.68 -4.94 3.44
N GLU A 582 15.12 -5.97 2.79
CA GLU A 582 15.42 -6.27 1.36
C GLU A 582 14.30 -5.99 0.31
N ASN A 583 13.27 -5.22 0.67
CA ASN A 583 12.05 -5.03 -0.15
C ASN A 583 12.21 -4.20 -1.46
N VAL A 584 13.41 -4.06 -2.03
CA VAL A 584 13.65 -3.26 -3.25
C VAL A 584 14.32 -4.04 -4.39
N TYR A 585 15.20 -5.02 -4.13
CA TYR A 585 16.00 -5.67 -5.18
C TYR A 585 15.73 -7.16 -5.42
N ALA A 586 15.19 -7.91 -4.45
CA ALA A 586 14.87 -9.33 -4.64
C ALA A 586 13.72 -9.59 -5.65
N THR A 587 12.89 -8.57 -5.93
CA THR A 587 11.60 -8.79 -6.61
C THR A 587 11.70 -9.09 -8.11
N HIS A 588 12.67 -8.57 -8.86
CA HIS A 588 12.67 -8.73 -10.33
C HIS A 588 13.12 -10.13 -10.76
N ARG A 589 14.19 -10.67 -10.16
CA ARG A 589 14.75 -11.98 -10.53
C ARG A 589 13.81 -13.13 -10.10
N GLU A 590 13.23 -13.05 -8.90
CA GLU A 590 12.19 -13.99 -8.47
C GLU A 590 10.91 -13.88 -9.31
N LEU A 591 10.50 -12.68 -9.71
CA LEU A 591 9.32 -12.51 -10.58
C LEU A 591 9.58 -13.11 -11.97
N GLU A 592 10.79 -12.96 -12.52
CA GLU A 592 11.16 -13.62 -13.78
C GLU A 592 11.26 -15.13 -13.65
N GLN A 593 11.86 -15.65 -12.58
CA GLN A 593 11.89 -17.09 -12.30
C GLN A 593 10.48 -17.66 -12.14
N ARG A 594 9.59 -16.97 -11.40
CA ARG A 594 8.17 -17.36 -11.28
C ARG A 594 7.41 -17.24 -12.59
N LYS A 595 7.70 -16.25 -13.45
CA LYS A 595 7.12 -16.15 -14.80
C LYS A 595 7.57 -17.31 -15.69
N LYS A 596 8.87 -17.65 -15.68
CA LYS A 596 9.42 -18.79 -16.43
C LYS A 596 8.79 -20.10 -15.94
N LEU A 597 8.74 -20.32 -14.63
CA LEU A 597 8.06 -21.48 -14.02
C LEU A 597 6.56 -21.53 -14.37
N HIS A 598 5.87 -20.38 -14.43
CA HIS A 598 4.47 -20.35 -14.85
C HIS A 598 4.29 -20.75 -16.32
N VAL A 599 5.19 -20.30 -17.20
CA VAL A 599 5.17 -20.66 -18.62
C VAL A 599 5.43 -22.16 -18.79
N THR A 600 6.44 -22.73 -18.13
CA THR A 600 6.71 -24.18 -18.21
C THR A 600 5.55 -25.01 -17.65
N LEU A 601 4.96 -24.61 -16.51
CA LEU A 601 3.79 -25.29 -15.96
C LEU A 601 2.54 -25.14 -16.84
N ASP A 602 2.33 -24.00 -17.50
CA ASP A 602 1.23 -23.82 -18.45
C ASP A 602 1.44 -24.65 -19.74
N GLU A 603 2.68 -24.83 -20.18
CA GLU A 603 3.08 -25.71 -21.29
C GLU A 603 2.88 -27.20 -20.94
N GLU A 604 3.36 -27.66 -19.79
CA GLU A 604 3.12 -29.01 -19.26
C GLU A 604 1.62 -29.30 -19.14
N LEU A 605 0.85 -28.36 -18.58
CA LEU A 605 -0.59 -28.50 -18.38
C LEU A 605 -1.36 -28.44 -19.71
N ALA A 606 -0.84 -27.74 -20.74
CA ALA A 606 -1.36 -27.80 -22.11
C ALA A 606 -1.06 -29.16 -22.76
N GLY A 607 0.15 -29.71 -22.57
CA GLY A 607 0.55 -31.06 -22.99
C GLY A 607 -0.37 -32.13 -22.40
N LEU A 608 -0.56 -32.12 -21.08
CA LEU A 608 -1.42 -33.06 -20.36
C LEU A 608 -2.90 -32.93 -20.78
N LYS A 609 -3.40 -31.71 -21.04
CA LYS A 609 -4.72 -31.49 -21.65
C LYS A 609 -4.85 -32.05 -23.07
N ASN A 610 -3.76 -32.16 -23.82
CA ASN A 610 -3.74 -32.73 -25.16
C ASN A 610 -3.68 -34.26 -25.10
N GLN A 611 -2.85 -34.84 -24.22
CA GLN A 611 -2.85 -36.28 -23.90
C GLN A 611 -4.24 -36.76 -23.46
N VAL A 612 -4.88 -36.08 -22.49
CA VAL A 612 -6.26 -36.40 -22.07
C VAL A 612 -7.29 -36.25 -23.21
N ARG A 613 -7.07 -35.35 -24.19
CA ARG A 613 -7.94 -35.21 -25.37
C ARG A 613 -7.67 -36.26 -26.45
N ALA A 614 -6.47 -36.79 -26.55
CA ALA A 614 -6.12 -37.92 -27.41
C ALA A 614 -6.69 -39.21 -26.84
N PHE A 615 -6.44 -39.49 -25.55
CA PHE A 615 -7.04 -40.62 -24.83
C PHE A 615 -8.58 -40.63 -24.92
N LYS A 616 -9.25 -39.48 -24.74
CA LYS A 616 -10.70 -39.35 -24.92
C LYS A 616 -11.19 -39.46 -26.37
N ARG A 617 -10.31 -39.52 -27.37
CA ARG A 617 -10.65 -39.86 -28.76
C ARG A 617 -10.43 -41.35 -28.99
N ALA A 618 -9.26 -41.88 -28.66
CA ALA A 618 -8.96 -43.30 -28.69
C ALA A 618 -10.01 -44.14 -27.94
N MET A 619 -10.37 -43.77 -26.70
CA MET A 619 -11.45 -44.42 -25.94
C MET A 619 -12.83 -44.37 -26.61
N ARG A 620 -13.13 -43.35 -27.44
CA ARG A 620 -14.40 -43.26 -28.15
C ARG A 620 -14.37 -44.07 -29.45
N GLU A 621 -13.26 -44.07 -30.16
CA GLU A 621 -13.03 -44.87 -31.36
C GLU A 621 -13.03 -46.37 -31.01
N ALA A 622 -12.37 -46.75 -29.92
CA ALA A 622 -12.34 -48.13 -29.40
C ALA A 622 -13.71 -48.62 -28.88
N VAL A 623 -14.52 -47.75 -28.25
CA VAL A 623 -15.92 -48.08 -27.87
C VAL A 623 -16.88 -48.07 -29.07
N GLN A 624 -16.51 -47.42 -30.19
CA GLN A 624 -17.27 -47.50 -31.44
C GLN A 624 -16.93 -48.76 -32.25
N SER A 625 -15.71 -49.28 -32.17
CA SER A 625 -15.29 -50.51 -32.85
C SER A 625 -15.55 -51.80 -32.04
N ARG A 626 -15.55 -51.73 -30.70
CA ARG A 626 -15.81 -52.87 -29.80
C ARG A 626 -16.94 -52.56 -28.80
N ARG A 627 -17.84 -53.53 -28.59
CA ARG A 627 -19.12 -53.33 -27.89
C ARG A 627 -18.97 -52.91 -26.42
N MET A 628 -17.92 -53.36 -25.74
CA MET A 628 -17.43 -52.86 -24.44
C MET A 628 -15.91 -53.08 -24.38
N LEU A 629 -15.17 -52.20 -23.71
CA LEU A 629 -13.75 -52.39 -23.37
C LEU A 629 -13.64 -53.03 -21.98
N GLU A 630 -12.71 -53.98 -21.81
CA GLU A 630 -12.41 -54.55 -20.49
C GLU A 630 -11.44 -53.67 -19.69
N GLY A 631 -11.41 -53.88 -18.37
CA GLY A 631 -10.58 -53.10 -17.44
C GLY A 631 -9.10 -52.98 -17.85
N PRO A 632 -8.41 -54.08 -18.21
CA PRO A 632 -7.00 -54.04 -18.63
C PRO A 632 -6.76 -53.16 -19.86
N GLU A 633 -7.59 -53.30 -20.91
CA GLU A 633 -7.47 -52.53 -22.17
C GLU A 633 -7.55 -51.01 -21.92
N VAL A 634 -8.32 -50.57 -20.92
CA VAL A 634 -8.41 -49.16 -20.53
C VAL A 634 -7.14 -48.68 -19.84
N PHE A 635 -6.44 -49.54 -19.08
CA PHE A 635 -5.14 -49.22 -18.50
C PHE A 635 -4.03 -49.19 -19.56
N ASP A 636 -4.06 -50.09 -20.53
CA ASP A 636 -3.12 -50.07 -21.66
C ASP A 636 -3.28 -48.79 -22.49
N LEU A 637 -4.51 -48.40 -22.82
CA LEU A 637 -4.80 -47.10 -23.48
C LEU A 637 -4.35 -45.89 -22.63
N LEU A 638 -4.43 -45.96 -21.29
CA LEU A 638 -3.91 -44.90 -20.41
C LEU A 638 -2.37 -44.85 -20.40
N LYS A 639 -1.71 -46.02 -20.51
CA LYS A 639 -0.25 -46.17 -20.56
C LYS A 639 0.31 -45.65 -21.90
N GLU A 640 -0.29 -46.05 -23.02
CA GLU A 640 0.03 -45.54 -24.36
C GLU A 640 -0.05 -44.01 -24.47
N HIS A 641 -1.02 -43.40 -23.77
CA HIS A 641 -1.23 -41.95 -23.79
C HIS A 641 -0.44 -41.19 -22.70
N GLY A 642 0.41 -41.88 -21.92
CA GLY A 642 1.25 -41.28 -20.88
C GLY A 642 0.48 -40.72 -19.69
N LEU A 643 -0.74 -41.20 -19.44
CA LEU A 643 -1.62 -40.72 -18.35
C LEU A 643 -1.60 -41.63 -17.12
N PHE A 644 -0.89 -42.74 -17.19
CA PHE A 644 -0.65 -43.66 -16.08
C PHE A 644 0.86 -43.84 -15.89
N LEU A 645 1.36 -43.44 -14.73
CA LEU A 645 2.70 -43.73 -14.27
C LEU A 645 2.63 -44.98 -13.40
N GLU A 646 3.38 -46.02 -13.74
CA GLU A 646 3.52 -47.18 -12.86
C GLU A 646 4.22 -46.75 -11.56
N PRO A 647 3.76 -47.24 -10.39
CA PRO A 647 4.45 -46.95 -9.14
C PRO A 647 5.83 -47.62 -9.17
N GLU A 648 6.90 -46.82 -9.06
CA GLU A 648 8.25 -47.35 -8.88
C GLU A 648 8.27 -48.29 -7.65
N PRO A 649 8.93 -49.47 -7.75
CA PRO A 649 9.06 -50.35 -6.60
C PRO A 649 9.84 -49.64 -5.48
N PRO A 650 9.49 -49.88 -4.20
CA PRO A 650 10.06 -49.14 -3.08
C PRO A 650 11.59 -49.35 -3.01
N SER A 651 12.34 -48.25 -3.15
CA SER A 651 13.79 -48.28 -3.01
C SER A 651 14.18 -48.58 -1.56
N ASN A 652 14.60 -49.82 -1.29
CA ASN A 652 15.20 -50.24 -0.02
C ASN A 652 16.63 -49.66 0.13
N GLN A 653 16.75 -48.34 0.18
CA GLN A 653 17.98 -47.63 0.55
C GLN A 653 17.66 -46.44 1.46
N ARG A 654 17.47 -46.76 2.74
CA ARG A 654 17.66 -45.86 3.87
C ARG A 654 18.36 -46.63 4.99
N ASP A 655 19.66 -46.76 4.84
CA ASP A 655 20.61 -47.00 5.94
C ASP A 655 21.98 -46.47 5.48
N ASN A 656 22.25 -45.21 5.85
CA ASN A 656 23.53 -44.50 6.03
C ASN A 656 23.28 -42.99 6.12
#